data_AF-A0A932INM7-F1
#
_entry.id   AF-A0A932INM7-F1
#
_cell.length_a   1.000
_cell.length_b   1.000
_cell.length_c   1.000
_cell.angle_alpha   90.00
_cell.angle_beta   90.00
_cell.angle_gamma   90.00
#
_symmetry.space_group_name_H-M   'P 1'
#
loop_
_entity.id
_entity.type
_entity.pdbx_description
1 polymer ?
#
loop_
_entity_poly.entity_id
_entity_poly.type
_entity_poly.pdbx_seq_one_letter_code
_entity_poly.pdbx_strand_id
1 'polypeptide(L)'
;MRRPVALAVLFAVSCSDPTGCTGCGGPSVPYPDPAPPGGAVQPGVMRLHVTQHALDFLATHVSTLLADFMVVEGDRAVYYLDEAMFDPASSPIFVRDGCIGEPDSPCPARSSPEEEAGPTYVSELSFDLYELSSAVSLTWLDPDVSGDAGFRFAITDLSLAMDMVMVTNIEALGAAACHLSDPTGNGGVRIAELSFDLRLGLDTTSGAPVLTSRVENVLLDLPNDDSAVSLAVLPCDGSDPSCDDPRCHGAWGPYPATDCVEVCELFDLFAQLGGFFATLLEPALGELAPTLAAAVSDGLMGALGGMPLEIETELPLATLSGGLLPGAQPLYLKAGAGALDVTGIDKGRGLDIGVNAGSTTLAPAVCAQGAVAPDFSALLGPPPAATGFVEVFDSATSRFDPYHLSVSIAEAVLAQAMWSAFQSGAFCFSLDTYDVEALAGGAFSLTSDLLMSFDLRLAGLTHEGAPMKITLWATRPTAVRLGAGREVAPDVYDPLIEIIVDDLELSISMLFDDSMMRVSGVLADLVVQIGVERSAEGVLELVVNNLELANARQTYNEIAPAADISGLFALVIDLAVSQVVGDAWRFPIDISSVADLGLPLSVQLSALRRDVGPTGARYLGIYAGFCDDSEVQDPNNLRCYQPPAASPRSTALAVHLWDEASLYVPADPARFAPSRFMAAPSGRALLRVDAGPEREDAYVHQFRVDGGAWSTYRPAADGLIEVLSARLLRVGRHTVDVQSRLYGDPRTQSLPQSVSFWVDRERPQVTAWSDSDAVWVEVEELGSPEAVQLWARHNQAAWQPVMSPVGVQGLAGSLEILARDAAGNSSEIVRIDLTAPAAVLRPADSEPRAGCSSTPHSLLAALIAVFLLRRRRVARAQA
;
A
#
# COMPACT_ATOMS: atom_id res chain seq x y z
N MET A 1 -2.92 15.97 -18.69
CA MET A 1 -1.59 16.13 -18.06
C MET A 1 -1.40 14.93 -17.17
N ARG A 2 -0.58 13.98 -17.60
CA ARG A 2 -0.50 12.59 -17.14
C ARG A 2 0.95 12.30 -16.74
N ARG A 3 1.20 11.63 -15.62
CA ARG A 3 2.54 11.24 -15.11
C ARG A 3 2.44 10.01 -14.21
N PRO A 4 3.28 8.99 -14.41
CA PRO A 4 3.68 8.06 -13.33
C PRO A 4 5.20 7.71 -13.39
N VAL A 5 5.89 6.97 -12.51
CA VAL A 5 5.83 6.55 -11.08
C VAL A 5 6.52 5.16 -11.01
N ALA A 6 7.75 5.11 -10.48
CA ALA A 6 8.40 3.85 -10.05
C ALA A 6 9.27 4.05 -8.80
N LEU A 7 9.98 5.19 -8.67
CA LEU A 7 10.64 5.58 -7.41
C LEU A 7 9.69 6.29 -6.44
N ALA A 8 8.68 6.95 -7.00
CA ALA A 8 7.60 7.59 -6.27
C ALA A 8 6.68 6.56 -5.57
N VAL A 9 6.59 5.29 -5.97
CA VAL A 9 5.60 4.35 -5.38
C VAL A 9 5.76 4.15 -3.87
N LEU A 10 6.95 4.26 -3.30
CA LEU A 10 7.12 4.11 -1.84
C LEU A 10 6.94 5.41 -1.04
N PHE A 11 7.09 6.58 -1.68
CA PHE A 11 6.99 7.89 -1.04
C PHE A 11 5.76 8.72 -1.46
N ALA A 12 5.22 8.49 -2.64
CA ALA A 12 4.00 9.11 -3.18
C ALA A 12 2.73 8.37 -2.76
N VAL A 13 2.81 7.10 -2.37
CA VAL A 13 1.66 6.33 -1.87
C VAL A 13 1.15 6.88 -0.53
N SER A 14 1.96 7.62 0.24
CA SER A 14 1.49 8.38 1.40
C SER A 14 0.88 9.75 1.07
N CYS A 15 0.84 10.16 -0.20
CA CYS A 15 0.33 11.47 -0.65
C CYS A 15 -0.84 11.28 -1.63
N SER A 16 -1.88 10.57 -1.21
CA SER A 16 -3.00 10.09 -2.04
C SER A 16 -4.08 11.15 -2.36
N ASP A 17 -3.71 12.43 -2.48
CA ASP A 17 -4.66 13.44 -2.98
C ASP A 17 -4.71 13.35 -4.52
N PRO A 18 -5.89 13.36 -5.17
CA PRO A 18 -6.05 13.26 -6.63
C PRO A 18 -5.47 14.46 -7.41
N THR A 19 -4.76 15.37 -6.73
CA THR A 19 -4.05 16.51 -7.32
C THR A 19 -2.56 16.24 -7.60
N GLY A 20 -2.12 14.98 -7.46
CA GLY A 20 -0.77 14.52 -7.80
C GLY A 20 0.29 14.94 -6.78
N CYS A 21 1.50 14.40 -6.85
CA CYS A 21 2.62 14.75 -5.97
C CYS A 21 3.04 16.24 -6.06
N THR A 22 2.45 17.01 -6.97
CA THR A 22 2.53 18.48 -7.01
C THR A 22 1.62 19.17 -6.00
N GLY A 23 0.72 18.44 -5.34
CA GLY A 23 -0.15 18.89 -4.24
C GLY A 23 0.60 19.13 -2.92
N CYS A 24 1.85 18.67 -2.80
CA CYS A 24 2.82 19.23 -1.86
C CYS A 24 3.30 20.62 -2.33
N GLY A 25 2.40 21.47 -2.84
CA GLY A 25 2.68 22.85 -3.28
C GLY A 25 3.07 23.80 -2.15
N GLY A 26 3.42 23.26 -0.99
CA GLY A 26 4.32 23.94 -0.08
C GLY A 26 5.69 24.13 -0.74
N PRO A 27 6.47 25.15 -0.34
CA PRO A 27 7.85 25.25 -0.77
C PRO A 27 8.56 23.93 -0.45
N SER A 28 9.13 23.27 -1.46
CA SER A 28 9.98 22.09 -1.25
C SER A 28 11.11 22.51 -0.31
N VAL A 29 11.05 22.06 0.93
CA VAL A 29 12.12 22.35 1.89
C VAL A 29 13.27 21.40 1.55
N PRO A 30 14.42 21.93 1.12
CA PRO A 30 15.52 21.10 0.66
C PRO A 30 16.03 20.22 1.79
N TYR A 31 16.48 19.01 1.45
CA TYR A 31 17.13 18.14 2.42
C TYR A 31 18.37 18.84 3.01
N PRO A 32 18.58 18.82 4.33
CA PRO A 32 19.73 19.49 4.94
C PRO A 32 21.08 18.97 4.39
N ASP A 33 21.91 19.86 3.85
CA ASP A 33 23.24 19.55 3.32
C ASP A 33 24.31 20.54 3.87
N PRO A 34 25.28 20.09 4.69
CA PRO A 34 25.45 18.72 5.17
C PRO A 34 24.35 18.33 6.15
N ALA A 35 23.93 17.07 6.08
CA ALA A 35 22.94 16.54 7.01
C ALA A 35 23.49 16.48 8.44
N PRO A 36 22.65 16.66 9.48
CA PRO A 36 23.02 16.42 10.87
C PRO A 36 23.59 15.01 11.11
N PRO A 37 24.32 14.78 12.23
CA PRO A 37 24.86 13.46 12.56
C PRO A 37 23.79 12.36 12.56
N GLY A 38 24.07 11.27 11.84
CA GLY A 38 23.13 10.18 11.61
C GLY A 38 22.12 10.43 10.48
N GLY A 39 22.09 11.63 9.90
CA GLY A 39 21.24 12.00 8.77
C GLY A 39 21.93 11.95 7.40
N ALA A 40 23.19 11.48 7.33
CA ALA A 40 23.91 11.42 6.06
C ALA A 40 23.21 10.48 5.06
N VAL A 41 23.07 10.92 3.81
CA VAL A 41 22.56 10.09 2.71
C VAL A 41 23.49 8.90 2.52
N GLN A 42 22.95 7.70 2.61
CA GLN A 42 23.70 6.46 2.46
C GLN A 42 23.64 5.99 1.00
N PRO A 43 24.76 5.57 0.40
CA PRO A 43 24.78 5.15 -0.99
C PRO A 43 24.24 3.73 -1.19
N GLY A 44 23.46 3.51 -2.25
CA GLY A 44 23.01 2.17 -2.68
C GLY A 44 22.21 1.37 -1.65
N VAL A 45 21.53 2.06 -0.72
CA VAL A 45 20.77 1.46 0.38
C VAL A 45 19.35 1.06 0.00
N MET A 46 18.88 1.56 -1.14
CA MET A 46 17.69 1.07 -1.82
C MET A 46 18.11 0.57 -3.20
N ARG A 47 17.39 -0.43 -3.71
CA ARG A 47 17.59 -0.95 -5.07
C ARG A 47 16.25 -1.22 -5.72
N LEU A 48 16.00 -0.61 -6.86
CA LEU A 48 14.95 -1.01 -7.78
C LEU A 48 15.56 -1.97 -8.79
N HIS A 49 14.93 -3.10 -9.05
CA HIS A 49 15.41 -4.08 -10.01
C HIS A 49 14.28 -4.48 -10.96
N VAL A 50 14.53 -4.34 -12.26
CA VAL A 50 13.62 -4.73 -13.35
C VAL A 50 14.17 -5.97 -14.03
N THR A 51 13.47 -7.11 -13.93
CA THR A 51 13.98 -8.42 -14.35
C THR A 51 13.87 -8.65 -15.86
N GLN A 52 14.50 -9.71 -16.36
CA GLN A 52 14.26 -10.21 -17.72
C GLN A 52 12.80 -10.60 -17.93
N HIS A 53 12.09 -11.09 -16.91
CA HIS A 53 10.65 -11.34 -17.04
C HIS A 53 9.85 -10.07 -17.35
N ALA A 54 10.27 -8.90 -16.86
CA ALA A 54 9.65 -7.64 -17.24
C ALA A 54 9.87 -7.31 -18.71
N LEU A 55 11.08 -7.52 -19.23
CA LEU A 55 11.38 -7.33 -20.66
C LEU A 55 10.63 -8.33 -21.54
N ASP A 56 10.60 -9.61 -21.16
CA ASP A 56 9.84 -10.64 -21.87
C ASP A 56 8.35 -10.25 -21.92
N PHE A 57 7.82 -9.73 -20.82
CA PHE A 57 6.45 -9.22 -20.74
C PHE A 57 6.22 -7.97 -21.61
N LEU A 58 7.17 -7.03 -21.64
CA LEU A 58 7.07 -5.85 -22.52
C LEU A 58 7.17 -6.23 -24.01
N ALA A 59 7.96 -7.25 -24.35
CA ALA A 59 8.09 -7.76 -25.71
C ALA A 59 6.75 -8.27 -26.24
N THR A 60 5.99 -9.03 -25.43
CA THR A 60 4.66 -9.51 -25.83
C THR A 60 3.61 -8.39 -25.94
N HIS A 61 3.88 -7.22 -25.35
CA HIS A 61 3.00 -6.05 -25.34
C HIS A 61 3.51 -4.88 -26.20
N VAL A 62 4.57 -5.10 -26.99
CA VAL A 62 5.20 -4.06 -27.80
C VAL A 62 4.25 -3.46 -28.82
N SER A 63 3.27 -4.23 -29.30
CA SER A 63 2.22 -3.75 -30.20
C SER A 63 1.44 -2.58 -29.60
N THR A 64 1.16 -2.63 -28.30
CA THR A 64 0.48 -1.53 -27.59
C THR A 64 1.39 -0.32 -27.41
N LEU A 65 2.70 -0.52 -27.21
CA LEU A 65 3.67 0.58 -27.16
C LEU A 65 3.83 1.29 -28.51
N LEU A 66 3.79 0.52 -29.60
CA LEU A 66 3.95 1.05 -30.95
C LEU A 66 2.70 1.76 -31.45
N ALA A 67 1.53 1.50 -30.86
CA ALA A 67 0.28 2.17 -31.20
C ALA A 67 0.31 3.69 -30.99
N ASP A 68 1.21 4.18 -30.13
CA ASP A 68 1.41 5.63 -29.93
C ASP A 68 2.29 6.26 -31.02
N PHE A 69 3.05 5.46 -31.77
CA PHE A 69 3.97 5.91 -32.81
C PHE A 69 3.49 5.64 -34.23
N MET A 70 2.73 4.56 -34.39
CA MET A 70 2.25 4.07 -35.67
C MET A 70 0.74 4.09 -35.68
N VAL A 71 0.17 4.34 -36.86
CA VAL A 71 -1.28 4.29 -37.00
C VAL A 71 -1.68 2.82 -36.99
N VAL A 72 -2.44 2.44 -35.96
CA VAL A 72 -2.98 1.09 -35.86
C VAL A 72 -4.27 1.02 -36.68
N GLU A 73 -4.21 0.37 -37.83
CA GLU A 73 -5.33 0.11 -38.71
C GLU A 73 -5.72 -1.37 -38.64
N GLY A 74 -6.70 -1.68 -37.80
CA GLY A 74 -7.11 -3.07 -37.57
C GLY A 74 -6.04 -3.86 -36.81
N ASP A 75 -5.47 -4.88 -37.45
CA ASP A 75 -4.41 -5.76 -36.96
C ASP A 75 -3.01 -5.36 -37.45
N ARG A 76 -2.89 -4.23 -38.15
CA ARG A 76 -1.63 -3.74 -38.73
C ARG A 76 -1.20 -2.43 -38.07
N ALA A 77 0.09 -2.30 -37.81
CA ALA A 77 0.69 -1.01 -37.52
C ALA A 77 1.28 -0.44 -38.81
N VAL A 78 0.89 0.79 -39.13
CA VAL A 78 1.19 1.47 -40.39
C VAL A 78 2.15 2.63 -40.14
N TYR A 79 3.24 2.66 -40.90
CA TYR A 79 4.23 3.72 -40.96
C TYR A 79 4.18 4.37 -42.35
N TYR A 80 3.72 5.62 -42.39
CA TYR A 80 3.68 6.38 -43.63
C TYR A 80 5.07 6.95 -43.94
N LEU A 81 5.50 6.78 -45.19
CA LEU A 81 6.79 7.26 -45.68
C LEU A 81 6.68 8.72 -46.11
N ASP A 82 7.52 9.58 -45.54
CA ASP A 82 7.63 10.99 -45.93
C ASP A 82 8.40 11.10 -47.26
N GLU A 83 7.86 11.82 -48.25
CA GLU A 83 8.52 12.10 -49.53
C GLU A 83 9.90 12.75 -49.33
N ALA A 84 10.11 13.50 -48.23
CA ALA A 84 11.39 14.09 -47.87
C ALA A 84 12.49 13.06 -47.57
N MET A 85 12.16 11.80 -47.28
CA MET A 85 13.15 10.71 -47.12
C MET A 85 13.85 10.38 -48.43
N PHE A 86 13.25 10.72 -49.57
CA PHE A 86 13.80 10.49 -50.90
C PHE A 86 14.01 11.84 -51.60
N ASP A 87 15.17 12.47 -51.41
CA ASP A 87 15.46 13.74 -52.09
C ASP A 87 15.45 13.54 -53.61
N PRO A 88 14.43 14.09 -54.33
CA PRO A 88 14.29 13.91 -55.77
C PRO A 88 15.42 14.61 -56.56
N ALA A 89 16.20 15.49 -55.92
CA ALA A 89 17.39 16.08 -56.52
C ALA A 89 18.61 15.15 -56.46
N SER A 90 18.62 14.16 -55.57
CA SER A 90 19.75 13.27 -55.32
C SER A 90 19.56 11.86 -55.90
N SER A 91 18.32 11.42 -56.09
CA SER A 91 17.97 10.11 -56.63
C SER A 91 16.98 10.23 -57.81
N PRO A 92 17.24 9.55 -58.94
CA PRO A 92 16.31 9.52 -60.07
C PRO A 92 15.08 8.62 -59.83
N ILE A 93 15.00 7.98 -58.65
CA ILE A 93 13.86 7.20 -58.16
C ILE A 93 13.52 7.71 -56.76
N PHE A 94 12.25 8.05 -56.52
CA PHE A 94 11.75 8.53 -55.24
C PHE A 94 10.34 7.98 -54.96
N VAL A 95 9.90 8.04 -53.70
CA VAL A 95 8.58 7.57 -53.26
C VAL A 95 7.64 8.77 -53.16
N ARG A 96 6.36 8.57 -53.48
CA ARG A 96 5.35 9.62 -53.55
C ARG A 96 4.55 9.70 -52.24
N ASP A 97 4.44 10.90 -51.65
CA ASP A 97 3.52 11.23 -50.56
C ASP A 97 2.96 12.67 -50.76
N GLY A 98 1.80 12.80 -51.43
CA GLY A 98 1.14 14.12 -51.63
C GLY A 98 0.85 14.54 -53.09
N CYS A 99 0.12 15.67 -53.23
CA CYS A 99 -0.59 16.11 -54.44
C CYS A 99 0.29 16.32 -55.69
N ILE A 100 -0.22 15.88 -56.85
CA ILE A 100 0.26 16.31 -58.17
C ILE A 100 -0.56 17.53 -58.61
N GLY A 101 0.10 18.69 -58.66
CA GLY A 101 -0.37 19.84 -59.44
C GLY A 101 0.25 19.85 -60.84
N GLU A 102 -0.33 20.64 -61.76
CA GLU A 102 0.29 20.90 -63.06
C GLU A 102 1.73 21.47 -62.88
N PRO A 103 2.67 21.20 -63.82
CA PRO A 103 4.11 21.48 -63.69
C PRO A 103 4.49 22.93 -63.33
N ASP A 104 3.57 23.88 -63.45
CA ASP A 104 3.80 25.32 -63.27
C ASP A 104 2.95 25.98 -62.14
N SER A 105 2.30 25.22 -61.25
CA SER A 105 1.50 25.79 -60.15
C SER A 105 2.01 25.39 -58.75
N PRO A 106 2.34 26.34 -57.85
CA PRO A 106 2.84 26.03 -56.52
C PRO A 106 1.71 25.49 -55.64
N CYS A 107 1.97 24.44 -54.85
CA CYS A 107 1.11 24.04 -53.73
C CYS A 107 1.00 25.21 -52.74
N PRO A 108 -0.14 25.94 -52.67
CA PRO A 108 -0.29 27.01 -51.71
C PRO A 108 -0.64 26.40 -50.36
N ALA A 109 -0.09 26.97 -49.29
CA ALA A 109 -0.34 26.58 -47.92
C ALA A 109 -1.83 26.28 -47.64
N ARG A 110 -2.06 25.09 -47.06
CA ARG A 110 -3.32 24.61 -46.48
C ARG A 110 -4.02 25.73 -45.70
N SER A 111 -5.20 26.16 -46.15
CA SER A 111 -6.09 27.04 -45.38
C SER A 111 -7.55 26.57 -45.31
N SER A 112 -7.93 25.48 -46.00
CA SER A 112 -9.18 24.78 -45.69
C SER A 112 -9.10 23.27 -45.99
N PRO A 113 -9.62 22.39 -45.12
CA PRO A 113 -9.64 20.93 -45.32
C PRO A 113 -10.56 20.41 -46.44
N GLU A 114 -11.30 21.28 -47.15
CA GLU A 114 -12.35 20.86 -48.10
C GLU A 114 -11.95 21.05 -49.59
N GLU A 115 -10.72 21.51 -49.90
CA GLU A 115 -10.19 21.64 -51.27
C GLU A 115 -9.08 20.61 -51.64
N GLU A 116 -8.91 19.54 -50.85
CA GLU A 116 -7.98 18.42 -51.14
C GLU A 116 -8.68 17.32 -52.00
N ALA A 117 -8.83 17.54 -53.31
CA ALA A 117 -9.41 16.54 -54.21
C ALA A 117 -8.53 16.28 -55.46
N GLY A 118 -7.34 15.73 -55.22
CA GLY A 118 -6.70 14.74 -56.08
C GLY A 118 -6.24 13.58 -55.19
N PRO A 119 -6.28 12.30 -55.62
CA PRO A 119 -5.85 11.20 -54.76
C PRO A 119 -4.36 11.34 -54.46
N THR A 120 -4.04 11.68 -53.21
CA THR A 120 -2.70 11.50 -52.65
C THR A 120 -2.61 10.05 -52.23
N TYR A 121 -1.79 9.29 -52.94
CA TYR A 121 -1.44 7.95 -52.47
C TYR A 121 -0.36 8.12 -51.41
N VAL A 122 -0.67 7.73 -50.18
CA VAL A 122 0.26 7.78 -49.06
C VAL A 122 1.01 6.47 -49.05
N SER A 123 2.29 6.51 -49.38
CA SER A 123 3.11 5.30 -49.37
C SER A 123 3.29 4.82 -47.93
N GLU A 124 2.97 3.56 -47.67
CA GLU A 124 2.99 2.98 -46.35
C GLU A 124 3.79 1.68 -46.27
N LEU A 125 4.42 1.52 -45.11
CA LEU A 125 4.99 0.28 -44.64
C LEU A 125 4.12 -0.20 -43.50
N SER A 126 3.68 -1.44 -43.51
CA SER A 126 2.91 -1.97 -42.39
C SER A 126 3.34 -3.37 -42.00
N PHE A 127 3.16 -3.68 -40.73
CA PHE A 127 3.44 -4.99 -40.18
C PHE A 127 2.25 -5.52 -39.39
N ASP A 128 2.10 -6.84 -39.44
CA ASP A 128 1.11 -7.55 -38.65
C ASP A 128 1.48 -7.48 -37.16
N LEU A 129 0.57 -7.00 -36.32
CA LEU A 129 0.82 -6.81 -34.89
C LEU A 129 0.98 -8.14 -34.14
N TYR A 130 0.35 -9.22 -34.62
CA TYR A 130 0.48 -10.53 -34.01
C TYR A 130 1.86 -11.14 -34.31
N GLU A 131 2.30 -11.07 -35.57
CA GLU A 131 3.65 -11.48 -35.98
C GLU A 131 4.70 -10.71 -35.20
N LEU A 132 4.56 -9.38 -35.13
CA LEU A 132 5.45 -8.50 -34.39
C LEU A 132 5.61 -8.91 -32.92
N SER A 133 4.51 -9.20 -32.22
CA SER A 133 4.55 -9.60 -30.81
C SER A 133 5.36 -10.89 -30.54
N SER A 134 5.46 -11.75 -31.56
CA SER A 134 6.24 -12.99 -31.50
C SER A 134 7.68 -12.84 -32.01
N ALA A 135 7.92 -11.82 -32.84
CA ALA A 135 9.20 -11.52 -33.46
C ALA A 135 10.11 -10.63 -32.59
N VAL A 136 9.53 -9.87 -31.65
CA VAL A 136 10.28 -8.98 -30.76
C VAL A 136 10.94 -9.75 -29.62
N SER A 137 12.23 -9.46 -29.40
CA SER A 137 13.00 -9.89 -28.25
C SER A 137 13.71 -8.70 -27.62
N LEU A 138 13.71 -8.68 -26.29
CA LEU A 138 14.36 -7.66 -25.49
C LEU A 138 15.40 -8.32 -24.59
N THR A 139 16.67 -7.90 -24.64
CA THR A 139 17.74 -8.52 -23.85
C THR A 139 18.57 -7.48 -23.13
N TRP A 140 18.82 -7.64 -21.83
CA TRP A 140 19.68 -6.72 -21.07
C TRP A 140 21.13 -6.70 -21.59
N LEU A 141 21.72 -5.50 -21.62
CA LEU A 141 23.09 -5.22 -22.00
C LEU A 141 23.87 -4.74 -20.77
N ASP A 142 25.02 -5.36 -20.52
CA ASP A 142 25.92 -4.93 -19.45
C ASP A 142 26.35 -3.47 -19.64
N PRO A 143 26.65 -2.74 -18.54
CA PRO A 143 27.12 -1.36 -18.63
C PRO A 143 28.30 -1.20 -19.58
N ASP A 144 28.27 -0.14 -20.40
CA ASP A 144 29.37 0.20 -21.30
C ASP A 144 30.56 0.83 -20.52
N VAL A 145 31.54 1.36 -21.25
CA VAL A 145 32.70 2.05 -20.65
C VAL A 145 32.34 3.34 -19.90
N SER A 146 31.16 3.90 -20.15
CA SER A 146 30.61 5.09 -19.49
C SER A 146 29.78 4.71 -18.25
N GLY A 147 29.51 3.41 -18.05
CA GLY A 147 28.60 2.91 -17.02
C GLY A 147 27.13 2.92 -17.43
N ASP A 148 26.83 3.13 -18.73
CA ASP A 148 25.47 3.16 -19.24
C ASP A 148 24.97 1.71 -19.47
N ALA A 149 24.09 1.25 -18.59
CA ALA A 149 23.36 -0.02 -18.76
C ALA A 149 22.33 0.12 -19.88
N GLY A 150 21.79 -0.98 -20.40
CA GLY A 150 20.78 -0.86 -21.44
C GLY A 150 20.09 -2.17 -21.77
N PHE A 151 19.31 -2.17 -22.84
CA PHE A 151 18.79 -3.39 -23.43
C PHE A 151 18.86 -3.32 -24.95
N ARG A 152 19.00 -4.48 -25.58
CA ARG A 152 18.85 -4.66 -27.01
C ARG A 152 17.40 -4.90 -27.32
N PHE A 153 16.86 -4.09 -28.21
CA PHE A 153 15.61 -4.35 -28.91
C PHE A 153 15.95 -5.07 -30.21
N ALA A 154 15.35 -6.23 -30.47
CA ALA A 154 15.55 -6.94 -31.72
C ALA A 154 14.23 -7.51 -32.21
N ILE A 155 13.89 -7.25 -33.47
CA ILE A 155 12.81 -7.90 -34.20
C ILE A 155 13.45 -8.88 -35.16
N THR A 156 13.11 -10.15 -35.07
CA THR A 156 13.64 -11.19 -35.96
C THR A 156 12.54 -11.78 -36.81
N ASP A 157 12.83 -12.05 -38.08
CA ASP A 157 11.91 -12.71 -39.00
C ASP A 157 10.58 -11.96 -39.16
N LEU A 158 10.65 -10.64 -39.43
CA LEU A 158 9.49 -9.78 -39.59
C LEU A 158 9.11 -9.65 -41.06
N SER A 159 7.85 -9.91 -41.37
CA SER A 159 7.28 -9.66 -42.69
C SER A 159 6.70 -8.24 -42.75
N LEU A 160 7.27 -7.41 -43.61
CA LEU A 160 6.86 -6.04 -43.87
C LEU A 160 5.99 -6.03 -45.12
N ALA A 161 4.73 -5.69 -44.94
CA ALA A 161 3.86 -5.38 -46.06
C ALA A 161 4.15 -3.96 -46.55
N MET A 162 4.21 -3.84 -47.87
CA MET A 162 4.56 -2.60 -48.54
C MET A 162 3.45 -2.23 -49.50
N ASP A 163 3.02 -0.98 -49.41
CA ASP A 163 2.07 -0.40 -50.34
C ASP A 163 2.55 1.01 -50.66
N MET A 164 3.36 1.14 -51.72
CA MET A 164 4.05 2.38 -52.04
C MET A 164 3.96 2.73 -53.53
N VAL A 165 3.92 4.02 -53.84
CA VAL A 165 4.01 4.50 -55.23
C VAL A 165 5.41 5.05 -55.46
N MET A 166 6.13 4.36 -56.32
CA MET A 166 7.46 4.72 -56.76
C MET A 166 7.39 5.56 -58.02
N VAL A 167 8.09 6.68 -58.02
CA VAL A 167 8.21 7.56 -59.18
C VAL A 167 9.64 7.50 -59.68
N THR A 168 9.80 7.37 -60.98
CA THR A 168 11.09 7.51 -61.64
C THR A 168 11.08 8.67 -62.63
N ASN A 169 12.21 9.36 -62.72
CA ASN A 169 12.48 10.40 -63.70
C ASN A 169 13.87 10.18 -64.34
N ILE A 170 14.12 8.95 -64.81
CA ILE A 170 15.36 8.59 -65.47
C ILE A 170 15.25 9.05 -66.94
N GLU A 171 16.12 9.96 -67.37
CA GLU A 171 16.12 10.53 -68.74
C GLU A 171 16.12 9.44 -69.83
N ALA A 172 16.72 8.27 -69.56
CA ALA A 172 16.78 7.14 -70.48
C ALA A 172 15.53 6.23 -70.49
N LEU A 173 14.71 6.24 -69.44
CA LEU A 173 13.54 5.37 -69.27
C LEU A 173 12.21 6.14 -69.36
N GLY A 174 12.24 7.47 -69.23
CA GLY A 174 11.05 8.30 -69.14
C GLY A 174 10.55 8.45 -67.70
N ALA A 175 9.52 9.27 -67.54
CA ALA A 175 8.86 9.44 -66.25
C ALA A 175 7.78 8.37 -66.08
N ALA A 176 7.83 7.61 -64.98
CA ALA A 176 6.82 6.59 -64.67
C ALA A 176 6.47 6.64 -63.18
N ALA A 177 5.24 6.22 -62.86
CA ALA A 177 4.79 5.97 -61.51
C ALA A 177 4.31 4.52 -61.43
N CYS A 178 4.91 3.76 -60.52
CA CYS A 178 4.70 2.34 -60.35
C CYS A 178 4.26 2.08 -58.90
N HIS A 179 3.11 1.46 -58.74
CA HIS A 179 2.57 1.01 -57.47
C HIS A 179 3.19 -0.35 -57.12
N LEU A 180 3.90 -0.36 -56.01
CA LEU A 180 4.50 -1.54 -55.40
C LEU A 180 3.55 -1.99 -54.31
N SER A 181 2.90 -3.13 -54.52
CA SER A 181 2.00 -3.71 -53.53
C SER A 181 2.45 -5.12 -53.19
N ASP A 182 2.15 -5.55 -51.97
CA ASP A 182 2.16 -6.96 -51.61
C ASP A 182 0.82 -7.59 -52.03
N PRO A 183 0.77 -8.36 -53.13
CA PRO A 183 -0.49 -8.92 -53.64
C PRO A 183 -1.06 -10.01 -52.73
N THR A 184 -0.24 -10.56 -51.82
CA THR A 184 -0.64 -11.66 -50.94
C THR A 184 -1.08 -11.19 -49.57
N GLY A 185 -0.68 -9.97 -49.17
CA GLY A 185 -0.86 -9.44 -47.83
C GLY A 185 -0.05 -10.18 -46.75
N ASN A 186 0.91 -11.03 -47.12
CA ASN A 186 1.73 -11.81 -46.19
C ASN A 186 3.11 -11.18 -45.92
N GLY A 187 3.30 -9.90 -46.25
CA GLY A 187 4.55 -9.17 -46.16
C GLY A 187 5.41 -9.32 -47.41
N GLY A 188 5.42 -8.26 -48.24
CA GLY A 188 6.20 -8.20 -49.47
C GLY A 188 7.71 -8.09 -49.27
N VAL A 189 8.18 -7.75 -48.06
CA VAL A 189 9.60 -7.73 -47.70
C VAL A 189 9.84 -8.43 -46.38
N ARG A 190 10.77 -9.38 -46.35
CA ARG A 190 11.16 -10.08 -45.14
C ARG A 190 12.41 -9.46 -44.54
N ILE A 191 12.35 -9.03 -43.28
CA ILE A 191 13.47 -8.52 -42.51
C ILE A 191 14.00 -9.66 -41.64
N ALA A 192 15.26 -10.05 -41.82
CA ALA A 192 15.86 -11.14 -41.06
C ALA A 192 16.08 -10.70 -39.61
N GLU A 193 16.66 -9.51 -39.42
CA GLU A 193 16.84 -8.89 -38.11
C GLU A 193 16.78 -7.37 -38.22
N LEU A 194 16.02 -6.73 -37.34
CA LEU A 194 16.14 -5.30 -37.06
C LEU A 194 16.43 -5.15 -35.57
N SER A 195 17.62 -4.70 -35.21
CA SER A 195 18.01 -4.55 -33.82
C SER A 195 18.72 -3.24 -33.53
N PHE A 196 18.58 -2.76 -32.30
CA PHE A 196 19.31 -1.61 -31.79
C PHE A 196 19.51 -1.73 -30.28
N ASP A 197 20.59 -1.14 -29.79
CA ASP A 197 20.91 -1.08 -28.37
C ASP A 197 20.41 0.25 -27.81
N LEU A 198 19.52 0.20 -26.82
CA LEU A 198 19.11 1.38 -26.05
C LEU A 198 19.91 1.43 -24.74
N ARG A 199 20.83 2.38 -24.66
CA ARG A 199 21.64 2.69 -23.47
C ARG A 199 20.92 3.72 -22.61
N LEU A 200 20.92 3.49 -21.30
CA LEU A 200 20.36 4.33 -20.26
C LEU A 200 21.49 4.79 -19.33
N GLY A 201 21.61 6.11 -19.18
CA GLY A 201 22.59 6.75 -18.31
C GLY A 201 21.94 7.58 -17.22
N LEU A 202 22.71 7.93 -16.19
CA LEU A 202 22.32 8.89 -15.17
C LEU A 202 23.22 10.12 -15.25
N ASP A 203 22.65 11.26 -15.64
CA ASP A 203 23.33 12.55 -15.54
C ASP A 203 23.12 13.15 -14.15
N THR A 204 24.14 13.04 -13.29
CA THR A 204 24.14 13.62 -11.94
C THR A 204 24.73 15.03 -11.88
N THR A 205 25.04 15.67 -13.03
CA THR A 205 25.69 16.99 -13.04
C THR A 205 24.75 18.14 -12.71
N SER A 206 23.44 17.96 -12.90
CA SER A 206 22.43 19.01 -12.78
C SER A 206 21.93 19.28 -11.35
N GLY A 207 22.56 18.69 -10.33
CA GLY A 207 22.15 18.78 -8.92
C GLY A 207 21.03 17.81 -8.55
N ALA A 208 20.19 17.42 -9.52
CA ALA A 208 19.32 16.26 -9.47
C ALA A 208 19.74 15.26 -10.59
N PRO A 209 19.71 13.94 -10.34
CA PRO A 209 19.92 12.94 -11.37
C PRO A 209 18.83 13.04 -12.44
N VAL A 210 19.23 13.02 -13.71
CA VAL A 210 18.33 12.93 -14.87
C VAL A 210 18.64 11.67 -15.65
N LEU A 211 17.61 10.92 -16.04
CA LEU A 211 17.80 9.75 -16.89
C LEU A 211 18.13 10.27 -18.30
N THR A 212 19.16 9.72 -18.92
CA THR A 212 19.49 9.96 -20.32
C THR A 212 19.36 8.66 -21.09
N SER A 213 19.05 8.75 -22.38
CA SER A 213 19.14 7.59 -23.28
C SER A 213 20.04 7.88 -24.46
N ARG A 214 20.59 6.80 -25.03
CA ARG A 214 21.36 6.82 -26.28
C ARG A 214 21.07 5.56 -27.07
N VAL A 215 20.81 5.70 -28.36
CA VAL A 215 20.65 4.58 -29.29
C VAL A 215 22.01 4.27 -29.92
N GLU A 216 22.37 2.98 -29.98
CA GLU A 216 23.61 2.48 -30.58
C GLU A 216 23.36 1.18 -31.35
N ASN A 217 24.38 0.74 -32.11
CA ASN A 217 24.40 -0.57 -32.79
C ASN A 217 23.13 -0.89 -33.59
N VAL A 218 22.57 0.11 -34.28
CA VAL A 218 21.43 -0.07 -35.16
C VAL A 218 21.85 -1.00 -36.31
N LEU A 219 21.22 -2.17 -36.36
CA LEU A 219 21.43 -3.21 -37.34
C LEU A 219 20.11 -3.47 -38.06
N LEU A 220 20.17 -3.48 -39.38
CA LEU A 220 19.13 -3.99 -40.24
C LEU A 220 19.79 -5.04 -41.13
N ASP A 221 19.33 -6.28 -41.02
CA ASP A 221 19.77 -7.41 -41.83
C ASP A 221 18.61 -7.92 -42.68
N LEU A 222 18.85 -8.02 -43.98
CA LEU A 222 17.93 -8.60 -44.94
C LEU A 222 18.40 -10.02 -45.26
N PRO A 223 17.49 -10.99 -45.42
CA PRO A 223 17.89 -12.34 -45.74
C PRO A 223 18.65 -12.36 -47.08
N ASN A 224 19.75 -13.12 -47.11
CA ASN A 224 20.63 -13.23 -48.29
C ASN A 224 20.04 -14.08 -49.42
N ASP A 225 18.77 -14.49 -49.34
CA ASP A 225 18.13 -15.31 -50.35
C ASP A 225 17.14 -14.49 -51.20
N ASP A 226 16.88 -14.96 -52.42
CA ASP A 226 15.96 -14.30 -53.36
C ASP A 226 14.50 -14.31 -52.87
N SER A 227 14.20 -14.90 -51.71
CA SER A 227 12.88 -14.90 -51.09
C SER A 227 12.63 -13.68 -50.19
N ALA A 228 13.62 -12.81 -50.04
CA ALA A 228 13.52 -11.60 -49.21
C ALA A 228 12.47 -10.59 -49.70
N VAL A 229 12.13 -10.60 -51.00
CA VAL A 229 11.21 -9.61 -51.58
C VAL A 229 10.21 -10.30 -52.53
N SER A 230 8.92 -10.12 -52.27
CA SER A 230 7.80 -10.59 -53.08
C SER A 230 6.81 -9.45 -53.29
N LEU A 231 7.15 -8.53 -54.19
CA LEU A 231 6.32 -7.37 -54.53
C LEU A 231 5.74 -7.52 -55.94
N ALA A 232 4.49 -7.09 -56.10
CA ALA A 232 3.89 -6.87 -57.41
C ALA A 232 4.09 -5.39 -57.81
N VAL A 233 4.53 -5.17 -59.05
CA VAL A 233 4.69 -3.81 -59.58
C VAL A 233 3.61 -3.55 -60.64
N LEU A 234 2.73 -2.59 -60.36
CA LEU A 234 1.61 -2.21 -61.22
C LEU A 234 1.78 -0.76 -61.70
N PRO A 235 1.47 -0.43 -62.97
CA PRO A 235 1.52 0.96 -63.44
C PRO A 235 0.37 1.79 -62.85
N CYS A 236 0.67 3.04 -62.48
CA CYS A 236 -0.30 4.02 -61.99
C CYS A 236 -1.12 4.68 -63.12
N ASP A 237 -1.68 3.89 -64.02
CA ASP A 237 -2.31 4.37 -65.28
C ASP A 237 -3.84 4.59 -65.20
N GLY A 238 -4.40 4.49 -64.00
CA GLY A 238 -5.84 4.56 -63.72
C GLY A 238 -6.53 3.19 -63.67
N SER A 239 -5.80 2.09 -63.87
CA SER A 239 -6.30 0.74 -63.61
C SER A 239 -6.58 0.48 -62.13
N ASP A 240 -5.73 1.00 -61.25
CA ASP A 240 -6.00 1.13 -59.83
C ASP A 240 -6.31 2.62 -59.52
N PRO A 241 -7.55 2.94 -59.12
CA PRO A 241 -7.94 4.32 -58.82
C PRO A 241 -7.24 4.89 -57.59
N SER A 242 -6.61 4.06 -56.74
CA SER A 242 -5.87 4.51 -55.57
C SER A 242 -4.54 5.16 -55.95
N CYS A 243 -3.89 4.71 -57.03
CA CYS A 243 -2.54 5.14 -57.40
C CYS A 243 -2.46 5.96 -58.70
N ASP A 244 -3.60 6.28 -59.35
CA ASP A 244 -3.69 6.99 -60.64
C ASP A 244 -2.79 8.25 -60.71
N ASP A 245 -1.87 8.28 -61.69
CA ASP A 245 -0.84 9.32 -61.84
C ASP A 245 -0.88 9.93 -63.26
N PRO A 246 -1.03 11.27 -63.40
CA PRO A 246 -1.01 11.95 -64.69
C PRO A 246 0.23 11.70 -65.55
N ARG A 247 1.37 11.35 -64.95
CA ARG A 247 2.61 11.00 -65.67
C ARG A 247 2.49 9.68 -66.42
N CYS A 248 1.60 8.80 -65.97
CA CYS A 248 1.29 7.54 -66.63
C CYS A 248 0.18 7.67 -67.66
N HIS A 249 -0.35 8.87 -67.91
CA HIS A 249 -1.23 9.14 -69.06
C HIS A 249 -0.43 9.66 -70.25
N GLY A 250 -0.71 9.13 -71.44
CA GLY A 250 -0.12 9.55 -72.69
C GLY A 250 -0.56 10.97 -73.09
N ALA A 251 0.17 11.57 -74.02
CA ALA A 251 0.01 12.95 -74.48
C ALA A 251 -1.38 13.34 -75.05
N TRP A 252 -2.36 12.42 -75.09
CA TRP A 252 -3.65 12.58 -75.78
C TRP A 252 -4.88 12.15 -74.96
N GLY A 253 -4.81 12.09 -73.62
CA GLY A 253 -5.96 11.76 -72.75
C GLY A 253 -5.68 10.57 -71.82
N PRO A 254 -6.72 9.94 -71.22
CA PRO A 254 -6.58 8.94 -70.15
C PRO A 254 -6.08 7.56 -70.62
N TYR A 255 -5.33 7.51 -71.72
CA TYR A 255 -4.70 6.29 -72.21
C TYR A 255 -3.30 6.17 -71.60
N PRO A 256 -2.84 4.98 -71.20
CA PRO A 256 -1.52 4.82 -70.59
C PRO A 256 -0.41 5.35 -71.51
N ALA A 257 0.52 6.13 -70.95
CA ALA A 257 1.79 6.40 -71.59
C ALA A 257 2.51 5.06 -71.74
N THR A 258 2.90 4.68 -72.97
CA THR A 258 3.65 3.45 -73.24
C THR A 258 4.88 3.33 -72.34
N ASP A 259 5.51 4.47 -72.05
CA ASP A 259 6.71 4.56 -71.24
C ASP A 259 6.45 4.15 -69.77
N CYS A 260 5.26 4.41 -69.21
CA CYS A 260 4.96 4.03 -67.81
C CYS A 260 4.75 2.52 -67.66
N VAL A 261 4.00 1.89 -68.57
CA VAL A 261 3.77 0.42 -68.54
C VAL A 261 5.09 -0.33 -68.74
N GLU A 262 5.89 0.06 -69.74
CA GLU A 262 7.17 -0.60 -70.03
C GLU A 262 8.18 -0.46 -68.87
N VAL A 263 8.22 0.69 -68.20
CA VAL A 263 9.10 0.93 -67.04
C VAL A 263 8.63 0.15 -65.81
N CYS A 264 7.34 0.09 -65.53
CA CYS A 264 6.83 -0.69 -64.40
C CYS A 264 6.98 -2.21 -64.63
N GLU A 265 6.78 -2.72 -65.85
CA GLU A 265 7.09 -4.12 -66.19
C GLU A 265 8.58 -4.44 -66.05
N LEU A 266 9.46 -3.48 -66.37
CA LEU A 266 10.89 -3.62 -66.16
C LEU A 266 11.24 -3.67 -64.66
N PHE A 267 10.60 -2.84 -63.84
CA PHE A 267 10.73 -2.93 -62.38
C PHE A 267 10.15 -4.23 -61.83
N ASP A 268 9.03 -4.74 -62.35
CA ASP A 268 8.49 -6.06 -61.97
C ASP A 268 9.49 -7.19 -62.26
N LEU A 269 10.12 -7.15 -63.44
CA LEU A 269 11.19 -8.09 -63.78
C LEU A 269 12.38 -7.97 -62.81
N PHE A 270 12.77 -6.74 -62.44
CA PHE A 270 13.83 -6.54 -61.44
C PHE A 270 13.42 -6.98 -60.03
N ALA A 271 12.14 -6.91 -59.67
CA ALA A 271 11.60 -7.49 -58.44
C ALA A 271 11.82 -9.00 -58.41
N GLN A 272 11.48 -9.66 -59.51
CA GLN A 272 11.59 -11.12 -59.64
C GLN A 272 13.04 -11.63 -59.71
N LEU A 273 13.98 -10.79 -60.16
CA LEU A 273 15.39 -11.16 -60.29
C LEU A 273 16.18 -11.07 -58.96
N GLY A 274 15.56 -10.59 -57.88
CA GLY A 274 16.17 -10.46 -56.56
C GLY A 274 17.22 -9.33 -56.47
N GLY A 275 17.34 -8.71 -55.29
CA GLY A 275 18.40 -7.76 -54.97
C GLY A 275 18.21 -6.30 -55.42
N PHE A 276 17.50 -6.01 -56.52
CA PHE A 276 17.26 -4.62 -56.94
C PHE A 276 16.47 -3.82 -55.90
N PHE A 277 15.34 -4.36 -55.45
CA PHE A 277 14.53 -3.72 -54.41
C PHE A 277 15.23 -3.67 -53.07
N ALA A 278 16.07 -4.66 -52.74
CA ALA A 278 16.87 -4.60 -51.53
C ALA A 278 17.78 -3.36 -51.54
N THR A 279 18.51 -3.10 -52.64
CA THR A 279 19.34 -1.89 -52.78
C THR A 279 18.52 -0.59 -52.83
N LEU A 280 17.33 -0.65 -53.42
CA LEU A 280 16.46 0.52 -53.56
C LEU A 280 15.77 0.91 -52.24
N LEU A 281 15.41 -0.08 -51.44
CA LEU A 281 14.78 0.09 -50.13
C LEU A 281 15.79 0.24 -49.01
N GLU A 282 17.07 -0.11 -49.23
CA GLU A 282 18.14 0.02 -48.24
C GLU A 282 18.18 1.42 -47.58
N PRO A 283 18.05 2.56 -48.30
CA PRO A 283 17.99 3.87 -47.65
C PRO A 283 16.75 4.05 -46.78
N ALA A 284 15.58 3.62 -47.25
CA ALA A 284 14.31 3.77 -46.54
C ALA A 284 14.26 2.92 -45.27
N LEU A 285 14.68 1.66 -45.39
CA LEU A 285 14.81 0.74 -44.26
C LEU A 285 15.96 1.16 -43.33
N GLY A 286 17.02 1.75 -43.90
CA GLY A 286 18.14 2.35 -43.18
C GLY A 286 17.75 3.54 -42.31
N GLU A 287 16.70 4.29 -42.68
CA GLU A 287 16.09 5.35 -41.87
C GLU A 287 14.99 4.81 -40.93
N LEU A 288 14.31 3.72 -41.31
CA LEU A 288 13.30 3.07 -40.47
C LEU A 288 13.89 2.63 -39.14
N ALA A 289 15.07 1.99 -39.14
CA ALA A 289 15.66 1.46 -37.90
C ALA A 289 16.06 2.56 -36.89
N PRO A 290 16.77 3.65 -37.29
CA PRO A 290 17.02 4.80 -36.41
C PRO A 290 15.75 5.52 -35.98
N THR A 291 14.74 5.65 -36.86
CA THR A 291 13.48 6.32 -36.52
C THR A 291 12.68 5.52 -35.51
N LEU A 292 12.57 4.21 -35.70
CA LEU A 292 11.94 3.31 -34.73
C LEU A 292 12.72 3.30 -33.42
N ALA A 293 14.04 3.28 -33.46
CA ALA A 293 14.87 3.35 -32.26
C ALA A 293 14.69 4.67 -31.52
N ALA A 294 14.62 5.79 -32.23
CA ALA A 294 14.34 7.11 -31.67
C ALA A 294 12.93 7.17 -31.07
N ALA A 295 11.91 6.63 -31.76
CA ALA A 295 10.55 6.53 -31.27
C ALA A 295 10.46 5.69 -29.98
N VAL A 296 11.04 4.49 -29.97
CA VAL A 296 11.07 3.63 -28.78
C VAL A 296 11.84 4.31 -27.64
N SER A 297 12.98 4.94 -27.95
CA SER A 297 13.76 5.72 -26.97
C SER A 297 12.94 6.89 -26.42
N ASP A 298 12.31 7.70 -27.25
CA ASP A 298 11.54 8.88 -26.86
C ASP A 298 10.26 8.51 -26.14
N GLY A 299 9.62 7.39 -26.49
CA GLY A 299 8.50 6.81 -25.75
C GLY A 299 8.90 6.37 -24.35
N LEU A 300 9.99 5.60 -24.27
CA LEU A 300 10.52 5.15 -22.99
C LEU A 300 11.01 6.34 -22.15
N MET A 301 11.74 7.29 -22.73
CA MET A 301 12.23 8.49 -22.05
C MET A 301 11.13 9.49 -21.75
N GLY A 302 10.05 9.53 -22.53
CA GLY A 302 8.85 10.29 -22.21
C GLY A 302 8.15 9.71 -20.98
N ALA A 303 8.05 8.38 -20.93
CA ALA A 303 7.52 7.64 -19.79
C ALA A 303 8.41 7.77 -18.54
N LEU A 304 9.73 7.64 -18.68
CA LEU A 304 10.69 7.63 -17.58
C LEU A 304 11.19 9.03 -17.18
N GLY A 305 11.36 9.95 -18.13
CA GLY A 305 11.91 11.30 -17.90
C GLY A 305 10.97 12.22 -17.12
N GLY A 306 9.68 11.87 -17.04
CA GLY A 306 8.73 12.48 -16.10
C GLY A 306 8.92 12.02 -14.65
N MET A 307 9.70 10.97 -14.39
CA MET A 307 9.93 10.44 -13.05
C MET A 307 11.01 11.25 -12.33
N PRO A 308 10.73 11.79 -11.14
CA PRO A 308 11.78 12.35 -10.31
C PRO A 308 12.70 11.21 -9.89
N LEU A 309 13.93 11.20 -10.42
CA LEU A 309 14.98 10.29 -9.97
C LEU A 309 15.54 10.69 -8.61
N GLU A 310 15.20 11.88 -8.13
CA GLU A 310 15.45 12.33 -6.79
C GLU A 310 14.17 12.88 -6.17
N ILE A 311 13.86 12.39 -4.98
CA ILE A 311 12.72 12.77 -4.17
C ILE A 311 13.29 13.35 -2.88
N GLU A 312 12.99 14.62 -2.65
CA GLU A 312 13.13 15.25 -1.35
C GLU A 312 11.74 15.59 -0.83
N THR A 313 11.42 15.10 0.37
CA THR A 313 10.11 15.33 0.97
C THR A 313 10.23 15.61 2.46
N GLU A 314 9.24 16.34 2.96
CA GLU A 314 9.06 16.62 4.38
C GLU A 314 7.82 15.86 4.87
N LEU A 315 7.99 15.06 5.92
CA LEU A 315 6.93 14.31 6.56
C LEU A 315 6.50 15.03 7.85
N PRO A 316 5.37 15.75 7.85
CA PRO A 316 4.90 16.48 9.02
C PRO A 316 4.28 15.51 10.05
N LEU A 317 5.09 14.98 10.97
CA LEU A 317 4.67 14.00 11.98
C LEU A 317 3.50 14.46 12.84
N ALA A 318 3.41 15.76 13.13
CA ALA A 318 2.28 16.33 13.86
C ALA A 318 0.94 16.14 13.10
N THR A 319 0.97 16.23 11.77
CA THR A 319 -0.24 16.06 10.94
C THR A 319 -0.60 14.58 10.81
N LEU A 320 0.39 13.72 10.57
CA LEU A 320 0.18 12.27 10.45
C LEU A 320 -0.38 11.64 11.73
N SER A 321 0.03 12.16 12.89
CA SER A 321 -0.43 11.69 14.19
C SER A 321 -1.77 12.30 14.64
N GLY A 322 -2.49 12.99 13.74
CA GLY A 322 -3.75 13.65 14.08
C GLY A 322 -3.60 14.76 15.13
N GLY A 323 -2.41 15.34 15.27
CA GLY A 323 -2.07 16.35 16.26
C GLY A 323 -1.49 15.80 17.57
N LEU A 324 -1.33 14.49 17.73
CA LEU A 324 -0.79 13.89 18.97
C LEU A 324 0.67 14.25 19.25
N LEU A 325 1.41 14.62 18.22
CA LEU A 325 2.82 14.96 18.31
C LEU A 325 3.03 16.46 18.01
N PRO A 326 2.45 17.40 18.77
CA PRO A 326 2.49 18.83 18.44
C PRO A 326 3.89 19.43 18.57
N GLY A 327 4.78 18.78 19.31
CA GLY A 327 6.18 19.15 19.47
C GLY A 327 7.14 18.43 18.51
N ALA A 328 6.67 17.44 17.75
CA ALA A 328 7.53 16.69 16.85
C ALA A 328 7.92 17.55 15.65
N GLN A 329 9.22 17.61 15.39
CA GLN A 329 9.76 18.22 14.18
C GLN A 329 9.39 17.36 12.96
N PRO A 330 9.30 17.96 11.76
CA PRO A 330 9.13 17.18 10.55
C PRO A 330 10.36 16.29 10.27
N LEU A 331 10.12 15.17 9.56
CA LEU A 331 11.20 14.35 9.01
C LEU A 331 11.50 14.76 7.57
N TYR A 332 12.76 15.03 7.29
CA TYR A 332 13.26 15.21 5.94
C TYR A 332 13.71 13.87 5.41
N LEU A 333 13.26 13.53 4.21
CA LEU A 333 13.52 12.26 3.55
C LEU A 333 14.09 12.60 2.17
N LYS A 334 15.23 11.99 1.84
CA LYS A 334 15.88 12.13 0.54
C LYS A 334 16.12 10.74 -0.03
N ALA A 335 15.72 10.53 -1.27
CA ALA A 335 16.02 9.34 -2.04
C ALA A 335 16.41 9.77 -3.46
N GLY A 336 17.58 9.37 -3.96
CA GLY A 336 18.09 9.77 -5.26
C GLY A 336 18.77 8.63 -5.99
N ALA A 337 18.54 8.47 -7.29
CA ALA A 337 19.24 7.51 -8.13
C ALA A 337 20.75 7.76 -8.07
N GLY A 338 21.51 6.71 -7.80
CA GLY A 338 22.96 6.76 -7.59
C GLY A 338 23.76 6.02 -8.65
N ALA A 339 23.31 4.85 -9.09
CA ALA A 339 24.00 4.03 -10.09
C ALA A 339 23.01 3.17 -10.88
N LEU A 340 23.35 2.88 -12.14
CA LEU A 340 22.70 1.87 -12.97
C LEU A 340 23.66 0.68 -13.14
N ASP A 341 23.14 -0.53 -13.09
CA ASP A 341 23.91 -1.75 -13.34
C ASP A 341 22.99 -2.83 -13.93
N VAL A 342 23.55 -3.87 -14.55
CA VAL A 342 22.80 -5.07 -14.91
C VAL A 342 23.30 -6.23 -14.07
N THR A 343 22.46 -6.71 -13.15
CA THR A 343 22.81 -7.79 -12.24
C THR A 343 21.77 -8.91 -12.27
N GLY A 344 22.03 -9.98 -11.51
CA GLY A 344 21.15 -11.16 -11.44
C GLY A 344 21.61 -12.30 -12.35
N ILE A 345 20.89 -13.42 -12.27
CA ILE A 345 21.21 -14.66 -12.99
C ILE A 345 19.99 -15.15 -13.77
N ASP A 346 20.21 -15.77 -14.93
CA ASP A 346 19.16 -16.33 -15.79
C ASP A 346 18.00 -15.33 -16.02
N LYS A 347 16.77 -15.69 -15.62
CA LYS A 347 15.58 -14.83 -15.72
C LYS A 347 15.52 -13.71 -14.67
N GLY A 348 16.39 -13.77 -13.66
CA GLY A 348 16.63 -12.69 -12.72
C GLY A 348 17.65 -11.67 -13.19
N ARG A 349 18.29 -11.87 -14.35
CA ARG A 349 19.14 -10.83 -14.94
C ARG A 349 18.27 -9.60 -15.25
N GLY A 350 18.71 -8.42 -14.85
CA GLY A 350 17.87 -7.24 -14.89
C GLY A 350 18.60 -5.93 -14.62
N LEU A 351 17.93 -4.82 -14.93
CA LEU A 351 18.43 -3.47 -14.63
C LEU A 351 18.25 -3.16 -13.15
N ASP A 352 19.37 -2.94 -12.47
CA ASP A 352 19.43 -2.37 -11.13
C ASP A 352 19.54 -0.85 -11.18
N ILE A 353 18.65 -0.16 -10.49
CA ILE A 353 18.79 1.24 -10.14
C ILE A 353 19.12 1.30 -8.65
N GLY A 354 20.39 1.55 -8.34
CA GLY A 354 20.84 1.85 -6.99
C GLY A 354 20.33 3.22 -6.57
N VAL A 355 19.70 3.29 -5.41
CA VAL A 355 19.13 4.53 -4.86
C VAL A 355 19.80 4.84 -3.53
N ASN A 356 20.37 6.03 -3.47
CA ASN A 356 20.93 6.61 -2.27
C ASN A 356 19.79 7.18 -1.45
N ALA A 357 19.73 6.90 -0.15
CA ALA A 357 18.65 7.39 0.69
C ALA A 357 19.15 7.87 2.05
N GLY A 358 18.43 8.84 2.62
CA GLY A 358 18.69 9.39 3.94
C GLY A 358 17.42 9.93 4.59
N SER A 359 17.44 9.97 5.92
CA SER A 359 16.42 10.63 6.71
C SER A 359 17.09 11.50 7.78
N THR A 360 16.52 12.67 8.08
CA THR A 360 16.99 13.53 9.16
C THR A 360 15.87 14.42 9.72
N THR A 361 16.13 15.10 10.83
CA THR A 361 15.38 16.28 11.30
C THR A 361 16.35 17.48 11.38
N LEU A 362 15.85 18.71 11.34
CA LEU A 362 16.68 19.92 11.45
C LEU A 362 17.25 20.13 12.85
N ALA A 363 16.48 19.77 13.88
CA ALA A 363 16.85 19.98 15.27
C ALA A 363 16.41 18.80 16.15
N PRO A 364 17.28 18.37 17.08
CA PRO A 364 16.94 17.34 18.05
C PRO A 364 15.90 17.86 19.04
N ALA A 365 14.84 17.09 19.27
CA ALA A 365 13.86 17.32 20.32
C ALA A 365 14.53 17.22 21.70
N VAL A 366 13.93 17.86 22.72
CA VAL A 366 14.49 17.95 24.08
C VAL A 366 14.85 16.58 24.65
N CYS A 367 13.99 15.58 24.44
CA CYS A 367 14.20 14.20 24.88
C CYS A 367 15.34 13.46 24.16
N ALA A 368 15.72 13.90 22.96
CA ALA A 368 16.76 13.29 22.13
C ALA A 368 18.10 14.05 22.20
N GLN A 369 18.15 15.15 22.97
CA GLN A 369 19.36 15.95 23.14
C GLN A 369 20.48 15.14 23.76
N GLY A 370 21.65 15.16 23.11
CA GLY A 370 22.84 14.46 23.57
C GLY A 370 22.89 12.97 23.21
N ALA A 371 21.86 12.41 22.58
CA ALA A 371 21.93 11.07 22.03
C ALA A 371 22.93 11.00 20.87
N VAL A 372 23.66 9.88 20.78
CA VAL A 372 24.63 9.62 19.71
C VAL A 372 23.98 8.75 18.65
N ALA A 373 24.19 9.09 17.38
CA ALA A 373 23.67 8.33 16.26
C ALA A 373 24.21 6.89 16.28
N PRO A 374 23.37 5.86 16.04
CA PRO A 374 23.83 4.50 15.81
C PRO A 374 24.80 4.42 14.63
N ASP A 375 25.68 3.41 14.64
CA ASP A 375 26.54 3.12 13.50
C ASP A 375 25.75 2.35 12.43
N PHE A 376 25.14 3.08 11.49
CA PHE A 376 24.39 2.48 10.39
C PHE A 376 25.27 1.72 9.40
N SER A 377 26.59 1.97 9.39
CA SER A 377 27.49 1.32 8.43
C SER A 377 27.60 -0.19 8.66
N ALA A 378 27.38 -0.64 9.90
CA ALA A 378 27.32 -2.06 10.24
C ALA A 378 26.09 -2.80 9.66
N LEU A 379 25.05 -2.05 9.26
CA LEU A 379 23.83 -2.58 8.64
C LEU A 379 23.87 -2.50 7.10
N LEU A 380 24.93 -1.94 6.54
CA LEU A 380 25.11 -1.81 5.09
C LEU A 380 25.71 -3.09 4.49
N GLY A 381 25.36 -3.36 3.25
CA GLY A 381 25.92 -4.44 2.46
C GLY A 381 25.50 -4.35 1.01
N PRO A 382 25.89 -5.33 0.18
CA PRO A 382 25.29 -5.54 -1.12
C PRO A 382 23.86 -6.08 -0.96
N PRO A 383 22.91 -5.70 -1.83
CA PRO A 383 21.58 -6.31 -1.88
C PRO A 383 21.63 -7.81 -2.21
N PRO A 384 20.55 -8.57 -1.93
CA PRO A 384 20.41 -9.94 -2.41
C PRO A 384 20.50 -10.00 -3.94
N ALA A 385 20.98 -11.12 -4.47
CA ALA A 385 21.00 -11.36 -5.91
C ALA A 385 19.57 -11.58 -6.44
N ALA A 386 19.21 -10.90 -7.51
CA ALA A 386 17.93 -11.10 -8.19
C ALA A 386 17.93 -12.42 -8.96
N THR A 387 16.92 -13.25 -8.68
CA THR A 387 16.74 -14.58 -9.30
C THR A 387 15.60 -14.60 -10.31
N GLY A 388 14.75 -13.56 -10.33
CA GLY A 388 13.57 -13.48 -11.19
C GLY A 388 12.35 -14.20 -10.62
N PHE A 389 12.52 -14.97 -9.54
CA PHE A 389 11.47 -15.72 -8.87
C PHE A 389 11.45 -15.43 -7.37
N VAL A 390 10.26 -15.27 -6.81
CA VAL A 390 10.06 -15.10 -5.38
C VAL A 390 9.23 -16.26 -4.83
N GLU A 391 9.66 -16.78 -3.68
CA GLU A 391 8.90 -17.80 -2.97
C GLU A 391 7.68 -17.15 -2.30
N VAL A 392 6.50 -17.56 -2.72
CA VAL A 392 5.20 -17.16 -2.16
C VAL A 392 4.67 -18.32 -1.33
N PHE A 393 4.21 -18.02 -0.12
CA PHE A 393 3.66 -19.01 0.80
C PHE A 393 2.14 -18.97 0.76
N ASP A 394 1.52 -20.09 0.39
CA ASP A 394 0.13 -20.38 0.74
C ASP A 394 0.08 -21.35 1.93
N SER A 395 -1.10 -21.59 2.52
CA SER A 395 -1.30 -22.24 3.84
C SER A 395 -0.68 -23.63 3.99
N ALA A 396 -0.24 -24.25 2.91
CA ALA A 396 0.38 -25.57 2.95
C ALA A 396 1.47 -25.80 1.91
N THR A 397 1.61 -24.93 0.91
CA THR A 397 2.61 -25.08 -0.15
C THR A 397 3.37 -23.78 -0.38
N SER A 398 4.68 -23.91 -0.57
CA SER A 398 5.45 -22.82 -1.14
C SER A 398 5.52 -23.00 -2.66
N ARG A 399 5.35 -21.90 -3.38
CA ARG A 399 5.50 -21.84 -4.83
C ARG A 399 6.44 -20.70 -5.20
N PHE A 400 7.08 -20.80 -6.36
CA PHE A 400 7.93 -19.74 -6.89
C PHE A 400 7.19 -19.00 -7.99
N ASP A 401 6.86 -17.74 -7.74
CA ASP A 401 6.18 -16.89 -8.72
C ASP A 401 7.23 -15.98 -9.40
N PRO A 402 7.18 -15.83 -10.75
CA PRO A 402 8.04 -14.88 -11.43
C PRO A 402 7.61 -13.45 -11.09
N TYR A 403 8.58 -12.59 -10.82
CA TYR A 403 8.37 -11.16 -10.58
C TYR A 403 9.03 -10.33 -11.68
N HIS A 404 8.42 -9.20 -12.00
CA HIS A 404 8.90 -8.26 -13.04
C HIS A 404 9.69 -7.12 -12.39
N LEU A 405 9.27 -6.69 -11.20
CA LEU A 405 9.86 -5.60 -10.45
C LEU A 405 10.17 -6.07 -9.03
N SER A 406 11.32 -5.67 -8.49
CA SER A 406 11.57 -5.76 -7.06
C SER A 406 12.17 -4.48 -6.51
N VAL A 407 11.79 -4.13 -5.28
CA VAL A 407 12.41 -3.06 -4.50
C VAL A 407 13.02 -3.68 -3.25
N SER A 408 14.30 -3.43 -3.01
CA SER A 408 15.00 -3.81 -1.79
C SER A 408 15.36 -2.58 -0.98
N ILE A 409 14.92 -2.51 0.29
CA ILE A 409 15.21 -1.40 1.21
C ILE A 409 16.07 -1.92 2.36
N ALA A 410 17.30 -1.42 2.50
CA ALA A 410 18.20 -1.88 3.57
C ALA A 410 17.64 -1.56 4.97
N GLU A 411 17.87 -2.46 5.92
CA GLU A 411 17.57 -2.24 7.36
C GLU A 411 18.24 -0.94 7.88
N ALA A 412 19.40 -0.58 7.33
CA ALA A 412 20.09 0.68 7.62
C ALA A 412 19.22 1.93 7.39
N VAL A 413 18.43 1.97 6.31
CA VAL A 413 17.55 3.12 6.00
C VAL A 413 16.40 3.20 6.99
N LEU A 414 15.81 2.06 7.32
CA LEU A 414 14.71 1.98 8.29
C LEU A 414 15.21 2.39 9.68
N ALA A 415 16.40 1.91 10.08
CA ALA A 415 17.06 2.32 11.31
C ALA A 415 17.37 3.83 11.32
N GLN A 416 17.82 4.39 10.20
CA GLN A 416 18.08 5.82 10.06
C GLN A 416 16.79 6.67 10.12
N ALA A 417 15.71 6.21 9.49
CA ALA A 417 14.40 6.86 9.58
C ALA A 417 13.88 6.85 11.02
N MET A 418 14.06 5.74 11.74
CA MET A 418 13.66 5.62 13.15
C MET A 418 14.53 6.44 14.09
N TRP A 419 15.84 6.55 13.82
CA TRP A 419 16.70 7.52 14.48
C TRP A 419 16.22 8.95 14.26
N SER A 420 15.82 9.28 13.04
CA SER A 420 15.30 10.62 12.71
C SER A 420 13.96 10.89 13.39
N ALA A 421 13.08 9.89 13.46
CA ALA A 421 11.84 9.95 14.24
C ALA A 421 12.12 10.17 15.73
N PHE A 422 13.09 9.47 16.32
CA PHE A 422 13.57 9.73 17.68
C PHE A 422 14.07 11.16 17.85
N GLN A 423 14.97 11.60 16.98
CA GLN A 423 15.50 12.97 17.01
C GLN A 423 14.42 14.02 16.82
N SER A 424 13.39 13.74 16.03
CA SER A 424 12.29 14.70 15.81
C SER A 424 11.40 14.90 17.04
N GLY A 425 11.46 13.99 18.02
CA GLY A 425 10.54 13.98 19.17
C GLY A 425 9.27 13.17 18.93
N ALA A 426 9.23 12.32 17.90
CA ALA A 426 8.10 11.42 17.64
C ALA A 426 7.80 10.50 18.83
N PHE A 427 8.85 10.14 19.57
CA PHE A 427 8.77 9.32 20.77
C PHE A 427 8.67 10.15 22.05
N CYS A 428 8.26 11.42 21.98
CA CYS A 428 8.29 12.35 23.10
C CYS A 428 6.99 13.13 23.18
N PHE A 429 5.97 12.51 23.75
CA PHE A 429 4.64 13.10 23.79
C PHE A 429 4.05 13.09 25.19
N SER A 430 3.12 14.01 25.40
CA SER A 430 2.41 14.21 26.64
C SER A 430 0.93 14.14 26.31
N LEU A 431 0.22 13.24 26.97
CA LEU A 431 -1.24 13.14 26.87
C LEU A 431 -1.84 13.59 28.18
N ASP A 432 -2.68 14.61 28.15
CA ASP A 432 -3.54 14.94 29.29
C ASP A 432 -4.92 14.29 29.17
N THR A 433 -5.75 14.52 30.19
CA THR A 433 -7.14 14.05 30.25
C THR A 433 -7.93 14.40 29.00
N TYR A 434 -7.77 15.62 28.48
CA TYR A 434 -8.54 16.12 27.34
C TYR A 434 -8.03 15.52 26.03
N ASP A 435 -6.71 15.35 25.89
CA ASP A 435 -6.12 14.68 24.73
C ASP A 435 -6.65 13.25 24.62
N VAL A 436 -6.63 12.49 25.73
CA VAL A 436 -7.12 11.10 25.76
C VAL A 436 -8.62 11.04 25.50
N GLU A 437 -9.40 11.93 26.11
CA GLU A 437 -10.85 11.99 25.87
C GLU A 437 -11.16 12.27 24.40
N ALA A 438 -10.43 13.18 23.76
CA ALA A 438 -10.58 13.47 22.34
C ALA A 438 -10.21 12.26 21.46
N LEU A 439 -9.09 11.58 21.75
CA LEU A 439 -8.65 10.39 21.02
C LEU A 439 -9.58 9.19 21.19
N ALA A 440 -10.13 9.03 22.38
CA ALA A 440 -11.09 7.98 22.69
C ALA A 440 -12.49 8.29 22.14
N GLY A 441 -12.70 9.45 21.52
CA GLY A 441 -14.04 9.90 21.12
C GLY A 441 -15.01 10.02 22.31
N GLY A 442 -14.49 10.33 23.49
CA GLY A 442 -15.23 10.37 24.76
C GLY A 442 -15.46 8.99 25.40
N ALA A 443 -14.97 7.89 24.81
CA ALA A 443 -15.21 6.55 25.34
C ALA A 443 -14.52 6.30 26.69
N PHE A 444 -13.42 7.02 26.97
CA PHE A 444 -12.84 7.07 28.31
C PHE A 444 -12.06 8.37 28.52
N SER A 445 -11.78 8.67 29.78
CA SER A 445 -11.03 9.84 30.21
C SER A 445 -9.86 9.40 31.09
N LEU A 446 -8.70 10.03 30.92
CA LEU A 446 -7.53 9.78 31.74
C LEU A 446 -7.66 10.59 33.04
N THR A 447 -8.34 10.03 34.04
CA THR A 447 -8.57 10.67 35.34
C THR A 447 -8.07 9.80 36.49
N SER A 448 -8.02 10.38 37.69
CA SER A 448 -7.68 9.67 38.93
C SER A 448 -8.50 8.38 39.13
N ASP A 449 -9.74 8.33 38.69
CA ASP A 449 -10.61 7.15 38.77
C ASP A 449 -10.03 5.96 37.99
N LEU A 450 -9.46 6.22 36.80
CA LEU A 450 -8.80 5.18 36.01
C LEU A 450 -7.59 4.63 36.77
N LEU A 451 -6.79 5.50 37.36
CA LEU A 451 -5.61 5.10 38.12
C LEU A 451 -5.99 4.28 39.37
N MET A 452 -7.02 4.73 40.09
CA MET A 452 -7.60 3.99 41.23
C MET A 452 -8.21 2.66 40.79
N SER A 453 -8.65 2.55 39.53
CA SER A 453 -9.10 1.28 38.97
C SER A 453 -7.95 0.28 38.85
N PHE A 454 -6.70 0.69 38.58
CA PHE A 454 -5.58 -0.25 38.54
C PHE A 454 -5.05 -0.60 39.94
N ASP A 455 -5.00 0.37 40.85
CA ASP A 455 -4.52 0.15 42.23
C ASP A 455 -5.28 0.99 43.26
N LEU A 456 -6.01 0.33 44.16
CA LEU A 456 -6.81 0.98 45.20
C LEU A 456 -5.98 1.78 46.22
N ARG A 457 -4.68 1.52 46.35
CA ARG A 457 -3.83 2.31 47.27
C ARG A 457 -3.67 3.75 46.82
N LEU A 458 -4.01 4.04 45.56
CA LEU A 458 -4.05 5.38 45.00
C LEU A 458 -5.35 6.10 45.35
N ALA A 459 -6.34 5.40 45.91
CA ALA A 459 -7.58 6.00 46.39
C ALA A 459 -7.33 6.95 47.57
N GLY A 460 -7.98 8.11 47.54
CA GLY A 460 -7.83 9.14 48.58
C GLY A 460 -6.61 10.06 48.43
N LEU A 461 -5.76 9.84 47.41
CA LEU A 461 -4.69 10.79 47.07
C LEU A 461 -5.24 12.10 46.49
N THR A 462 -6.36 12.06 45.77
CA THR A 462 -7.02 13.26 45.22
C THR A 462 -8.52 12.99 45.10
N HIS A 463 -9.29 13.99 44.65
CA HIS A 463 -10.70 13.82 44.36
C HIS A 463 -10.94 12.88 43.17
N GLU A 464 -12.07 12.19 43.19
CA GLU A 464 -12.53 11.40 42.04
C GLU A 464 -12.67 12.31 40.81
N GLY A 465 -12.28 11.81 39.65
CA GLY A 465 -12.27 12.56 38.39
C GLY A 465 -11.16 13.60 38.23
N ALA A 466 -10.18 13.67 39.14
CA ALA A 466 -9.07 14.63 39.02
C ALA A 466 -8.29 14.41 37.71
N PRO A 467 -7.96 15.49 36.96
CA PRO A 467 -7.21 15.37 35.73
C PRO A 467 -5.82 14.77 35.94
N MET A 468 -5.37 14.03 34.92
CA MET A 468 -4.08 13.40 34.86
C MET A 468 -3.34 13.81 33.59
N LYS A 469 -2.02 13.73 33.66
CA LYS A 469 -1.12 13.91 32.54
C LYS A 469 -0.16 12.75 32.53
N ILE A 470 -0.10 12.06 31.41
CA ILE A 470 0.93 11.09 31.11
C ILE A 470 1.95 11.76 30.21
N THR A 471 3.21 11.49 30.45
CA THR A 471 4.30 11.91 29.57
C THR A 471 5.12 10.69 29.26
N LEU A 472 5.29 10.41 27.97
CA LEU A 472 6.03 9.28 27.44
C LEU A 472 7.25 9.81 26.68
N TRP A 473 8.44 9.32 27.00
CA TRP A 473 9.62 9.61 26.19
C TRP A 473 10.61 8.44 26.12
N ALA A 474 11.13 8.19 24.93
CA ALA A 474 12.27 7.29 24.77
C ALA A 474 13.54 7.98 25.30
N THR A 475 14.34 7.25 26.10
CA THR A 475 15.63 7.77 26.60
C THR A 475 16.82 7.30 25.77
N ARG A 476 16.60 6.35 24.85
CA ARG A 476 17.61 5.79 23.94
C ARG A 476 17.14 5.81 22.49
N PRO A 477 18.08 5.77 21.53
CA PRO A 477 17.76 5.58 20.12
C PRO A 477 16.91 4.31 19.92
N THR A 478 15.92 4.39 19.04
CA THR A 478 15.11 3.25 18.64
C THR A 478 15.87 2.35 17.67
N ALA A 479 15.67 1.04 17.77
CA ALA A 479 16.23 0.06 16.85
C ALA A 479 15.12 -0.53 15.96
N VAL A 480 15.50 -0.91 14.74
CA VAL A 480 14.64 -1.63 13.80
C VAL A 480 15.32 -2.94 13.45
N ARG A 481 14.54 -4.02 13.43
CA ARG A 481 14.97 -5.33 12.94
C ARG A 481 14.02 -5.81 11.87
N LEU A 482 14.57 -6.35 10.79
CA LEU A 482 13.79 -7.11 9.81
C LEU A 482 13.77 -8.60 10.17
N GLY A 483 12.58 -9.17 10.30
CA GLY A 483 12.35 -10.61 10.47
C GLY A 483 11.74 -11.25 9.23
N ALA A 484 11.49 -12.55 9.25
CA ALA A 484 11.05 -13.30 8.07
C ALA A 484 9.63 -12.96 7.59
N GLY A 485 8.80 -12.34 8.43
CA GLY A 485 7.39 -12.06 8.14
C GLY A 485 6.51 -13.31 8.08
N ARG A 486 6.91 -14.38 8.77
CA ARG A 486 6.23 -15.69 8.73
C ARG A 486 6.55 -16.52 9.97
N GLU A 487 5.80 -17.59 10.14
CA GLU A 487 6.11 -18.64 11.10
C GLU A 487 7.39 -19.37 10.68
N VAL A 488 8.38 -19.41 11.57
CA VAL A 488 9.70 -20.05 11.34
C VAL A 488 9.84 -21.39 12.07
N ALA A 489 8.99 -21.65 13.06
CA ALA A 489 8.81 -22.91 13.77
C ALA A 489 7.39 -22.95 14.36
N PRO A 490 6.84 -24.12 14.74
CA PRO A 490 5.51 -24.21 15.35
C PRO A 490 5.34 -23.21 16.50
N ASP A 491 4.33 -22.34 16.40
CA ASP A 491 4.00 -21.27 17.34
C ASP A 491 5.06 -20.15 17.47
N VAL A 492 6.02 -20.08 16.54
CA VAL A 492 7.09 -19.05 16.52
C VAL A 492 6.98 -18.23 15.24
N TYR A 493 6.34 -17.07 15.36
CA TYR A 493 6.23 -16.08 14.29
C TYR A 493 7.39 -15.07 14.35
N ASP A 494 8.19 -14.97 13.28
CA ASP A 494 9.22 -13.93 13.13
C ASP A 494 8.62 -12.73 12.38
N PRO A 495 8.32 -11.61 13.06
CA PRO A 495 7.61 -10.48 12.46
C PRO A 495 8.42 -9.84 11.34
N LEU A 496 7.75 -9.27 10.34
CA LEU A 496 8.46 -8.69 9.20
C LEU A 496 9.28 -7.46 9.61
N ILE A 497 8.67 -6.57 10.39
CA ILE A 497 9.32 -5.38 10.94
C ILE A 497 9.14 -5.41 12.46
N GLU A 498 10.23 -5.27 13.19
CA GLU A 498 10.21 -5.14 14.64
C GLU A 498 10.88 -3.82 15.03
N ILE A 499 10.15 -2.99 15.77
CA ILE A 499 10.63 -1.73 16.31
C ILE A 499 10.87 -1.92 17.81
N ILE A 500 12.07 -1.61 18.27
CA ILE A 500 12.49 -1.76 19.65
C ILE A 500 12.81 -0.37 20.22
N VAL A 501 12.12 -0.01 21.29
CA VAL A 501 12.30 1.26 22.01
C VAL A 501 12.78 0.93 23.42
N ASP A 502 14.10 0.94 23.60
CA ASP A 502 14.73 0.66 24.90
C ASP A 502 14.55 1.81 25.88
N ASP A 503 14.36 1.48 27.16
CA ASP A 503 14.23 2.45 28.26
C ASP A 503 13.21 3.57 27.94
N LEU A 504 12.01 3.19 27.50
CA LEU A 504 10.84 4.06 27.34
C LEU A 504 10.32 4.47 28.71
N GLU A 505 10.40 5.76 29.03
CA GLU A 505 9.93 6.30 30.31
C GLU A 505 8.49 6.79 30.20
N LEU A 506 7.64 6.25 31.07
CA LEU A 506 6.30 6.74 31.35
C LEU A 506 6.31 7.48 32.68
N SER A 507 6.00 8.78 32.65
CA SER A 507 5.72 9.56 33.85
C SER A 507 4.23 9.84 33.95
N ILE A 508 3.66 9.51 35.10
CA ILE A 508 2.26 9.78 35.42
C ILE A 508 2.23 10.93 36.42
N SER A 509 1.51 11.99 36.07
CA SER A 509 1.26 13.14 36.91
C SER A 509 -0.24 13.33 37.12
N MET A 510 -0.63 13.82 38.28
CA MET A 510 -2.02 14.00 38.67
C MET A 510 -2.20 15.36 39.34
N LEU A 511 -3.39 15.96 39.18
CA LEU A 511 -3.71 17.23 39.82
C LEU A 511 -3.94 17.02 41.33
N PHE A 512 -3.08 17.66 42.14
CA PHE A 512 -3.14 17.70 43.59
C PHE A 512 -3.05 19.16 44.05
N ASP A 513 -4.05 19.65 44.79
CA ASP A 513 -4.15 21.03 45.27
C ASP A 513 -3.77 22.08 44.19
N ASP A 514 -4.44 22.00 43.02
CA ASP A 514 -4.21 22.86 41.85
C ASP A 514 -2.82 22.77 41.19
N SER A 515 -2.04 21.75 41.51
CA SER A 515 -0.71 21.52 40.93
C SER A 515 -0.55 20.10 40.37
N MET A 516 0.08 19.96 39.20
CA MET A 516 0.37 18.64 38.63
C MET A 516 1.60 18.06 39.34
N MET A 517 1.39 17.04 40.17
CA MET A 517 2.47 16.32 40.85
C MET A 517 2.71 14.97 40.19
N ARG A 518 3.98 14.61 39.98
CA ARG A 518 4.35 13.26 39.50
C ARG A 518 3.98 12.26 40.58
N VAL A 519 3.15 11.29 40.25
CA VAL A 519 2.72 10.22 41.17
C VAL A 519 3.46 8.93 40.93
N SER A 520 3.85 8.68 39.67
CA SER A 520 4.64 7.50 39.34
C SER A 520 5.53 7.68 38.11
N GLY A 521 6.51 6.78 38.00
CA GLY A 521 7.42 6.67 36.86
C GLY A 521 7.70 5.21 36.58
N VAL A 522 7.55 4.78 35.34
CA VAL A 522 7.91 3.45 34.85
C VAL A 522 8.89 3.60 33.72
N LEU A 523 9.87 2.72 33.67
CA LEU A 523 10.77 2.57 32.55
C LEU A 523 10.64 1.14 32.04
N ALA A 524 10.45 0.96 30.74
CA ALA A 524 10.36 -0.37 30.15
C ALA A 524 10.90 -0.36 28.72
N ASP A 525 11.11 -1.55 28.17
CA ASP A 525 11.44 -1.71 26.77
C ASP A 525 10.14 -2.02 26.01
N LEU A 526 9.86 -1.25 24.96
CA LEU A 526 8.70 -1.46 24.10
C LEU A 526 9.14 -2.14 22.81
N VAL A 527 8.56 -3.31 22.52
CA VAL A 527 8.73 -4.02 21.26
C VAL A 527 7.42 -3.97 20.49
N VAL A 528 7.43 -3.32 19.33
CA VAL A 528 6.29 -3.24 18.42
C VAL A 528 6.60 -4.11 17.21
N GLN A 529 5.83 -5.18 17.04
CA GLN A 529 5.95 -6.08 15.92
C GLN A 529 4.91 -5.70 14.86
N ILE A 530 5.37 -5.34 13.68
CA ILE A 530 4.55 -4.85 12.58
C ILE A 530 4.56 -5.90 11.46
N GLY A 531 3.37 -6.20 10.98
CA GLY A 531 3.11 -7.00 9.79
C GLY A 531 2.61 -6.10 8.67
N VAL A 532 2.60 -6.65 7.46
CA VAL A 532 1.97 -5.99 6.32
C VAL A 532 0.98 -6.96 5.72
N GLU A 533 -0.25 -6.50 5.58
CA GLU A 533 -1.37 -7.29 5.10
C GLU A 533 -1.92 -6.66 3.83
N ARG A 534 -2.36 -7.50 2.90
CA ARG A 534 -3.12 -7.04 1.74
C ARG A 534 -4.61 -7.01 2.11
N SER A 535 -5.30 -5.90 1.86
CA SER A 535 -6.76 -5.78 2.02
C SER A 535 -7.50 -6.45 0.86
N ALA A 536 -8.82 -6.61 1.00
CA ALA A 536 -9.67 -7.13 -0.07
C ALA A 536 -9.64 -6.27 -1.35
N GLU A 537 -9.44 -4.97 -1.19
CA GLU A 537 -9.30 -4.00 -2.28
C GLU A 537 -7.88 -4.00 -2.88
N GLY A 538 -6.97 -4.83 -2.38
CA GLY A 538 -5.59 -4.90 -2.84
C GLY A 538 -4.65 -3.85 -2.25
N VAL A 539 -5.10 -3.09 -1.26
CA VAL A 539 -4.32 -2.08 -0.52
C VAL A 539 -3.36 -2.77 0.45
N LEU A 540 -2.17 -2.20 0.71
CA LEU A 540 -1.32 -2.69 1.81
C LEU A 540 -1.65 -1.94 3.10
N GLU A 541 -1.91 -2.71 4.15
CA GLU A 541 -2.18 -2.22 5.49
C GLU A 541 -1.03 -2.64 6.39
N LEU A 542 -0.41 -1.70 7.11
CA LEU A 542 0.45 -2.07 8.23
C LEU A 542 -0.44 -2.48 9.39
N VAL A 543 -0.15 -3.63 9.97
CA VAL A 543 -0.89 -4.18 11.11
C VAL A 543 0.03 -4.40 12.29
N VAL A 544 -0.50 -4.27 13.50
CA VAL A 544 0.28 -4.53 14.72
C VAL A 544 0.09 -6.01 15.07
N ASN A 545 1.16 -6.80 14.93
CA ASN A 545 1.13 -8.22 15.25
C ASN A 545 1.10 -8.42 16.76
N ASN A 546 1.99 -7.70 17.44
CA ASN A 546 2.20 -7.79 18.87
C ASN A 546 2.78 -6.48 19.39
N LEU A 547 2.43 -6.18 20.63
CA LEU A 547 2.94 -5.05 21.39
C LEU A 547 3.35 -5.59 22.75
N GLU A 548 4.65 -5.67 22.96
CA GLU A 548 5.23 -6.25 24.17
C GLU A 548 5.94 -5.16 24.97
N LEU A 549 5.68 -5.17 26.28
CA LEU A 549 6.42 -4.37 27.26
C LEU A 549 7.30 -5.31 28.07
N ALA A 550 8.61 -5.19 27.89
CA ALA A 550 9.61 -5.98 28.60
C ALA A 550 10.32 -5.12 29.65
N ASN A 551 10.91 -5.78 30.66
CA ASN A 551 11.78 -5.15 31.67
C ASN A 551 11.20 -3.93 32.39
N ALA A 552 9.87 -3.88 32.56
CA ALA A 552 9.19 -2.79 33.23
C ALA A 552 9.66 -2.65 34.69
N ARG A 553 10.22 -1.49 35.02
CA ARG A 553 10.70 -1.13 36.36
C ARG A 553 10.17 0.24 36.77
N GLN A 554 9.71 0.35 38.00
CA GLN A 554 9.24 1.63 38.54
C GLN A 554 10.46 2.48 38.92
N THR A 555 10.59 3.67 38.33
CA THR A 555 11.67 4.64 38.60
C THR A 555 11.28 5.69 39.63
N TYR A 556 9.98 5.94 39.78
CA TYR A 556 9.44 6.89 40.76
C TYR A 556 8.18 6.33 41.44
N ASN A 557 8.21 6.22 42.76
CA ASN A 557 7.12 5.63 43.54
C ASN A 557 6.96 6.19 44.96
N GLU A 558 7.45 7.41 45.22
CA GLU A 558 7.45 7.98 46.58
C GLU A 558 6.03 8.10 47.17
N ILE A 559 5.04 8.43 46.33
CA ILE A 559 3.64 8.61 46.74
C ILE A 559 2.92 7.27 46.92
N ALA A 560 3.30 6.26 46.12
CA ALA A 560 2.64 4.96 46.12
C ALA A 560 3.66 3.83 45.97
N PRO A 561 4.52 3.62 46.98
CA PRO A 561 5.53 2.59 46.93
C PRO A 561 4.83 1.24 46.91
N ALA A 562 5.12 0.46 45.88
CA ALA A 562 4.48 -0.82 45.54
C ALA A 562 3.19 -0.76 44.72
N ALA A 563 2.69 0.40 44.26
CA ALA A 563 1.59 0.44 43.31
C ALA A 563 1.98 -0.24 41.98
N ASP A 564 1.20 -1.20 41.52
CA ASP A 564 1.43 -1.87 40.23
C ASP A 564 0.65 -1.16 39.13
N ILE A 565 1.37 -0.32 38.37
CA ILE A 565 0.82 0.46 37.26
C ILE A 565 1.22 -0.10 35.90
N SER A 566 1.77 -1.33 35.84
CA SER A 566 2.15 -1.97 34.58
C SER A 566 0.96 -2.14 33.63
N GLY A 567 -0.23 -2.47 34.15
CA GLY A 567 -1.46 -2.57 33.37
C GLY A 567 -1.91 -1.24 32.78
N LEU A 568 -1.81 -0.15 33.54
CA LEU A 568 -2.10 1.20 33.04
C LEU A 568 -1.10 1.60 31.95
N PHE A 569 0.17 1.28 32.14
CA PHE A 569 1.19 1.54 31.15
C PHE A 569 0.91 0.80 29.83
N ALA A 570 0.60 -0.49 29.91
CA ALA A 570 0.19 -1.28 28.74
C ALA A 570 -1.03 -0.68 28.03
N LEU A 571 -2.05 -0.23 28.79
CA LEU A 571 -3.24 0.41 28.24
C LEU A 571 -2.91 1.69 27.48
N VAL A 572 -2.05 2.53 28.05
CA VAL A 572 -1.67 3.82 27.46
C VAL A 572 -0.86 3.62 26.19
N ILE A 573 0.07 2.67 26.20
CA ILE A 573 0.86 2.34 25.02
C ILE A 573 -0.03 1.72 23.94
N ASP A 574 -0.93 0.81 24.29
CA ASP A 574 -1.92 0.25 23.35
C ASP A 574 -2.79 1.35 22.72
N LEU A 575 -3.25 2.32 23.51
CA LEU A 575 -3.99 3.47 23.00
C LEU A 575 -3.14 4.28 22.02
N ALA A 576 -1.93 4.68 22.43
CA ALA A 576 -1.05 5.50 21.62
C ALA A 576 -0.69 4.80 20.31
N VAL A 577 -0.29 3.52 20.36
CA VAL A 577 0.02 2.72 19.18
C VAL A 577 -1.21 2.53 18.30
N SER A 578 -2.40 2.28 18.88
CA SER A 578 -3.63 2.13 18.09
C SER A 578 -4.04 3.40 17.36
N GLN A 579 -3.79 4.57 17.95
CA GLN A 579 -4.10 5.86 17.30
C GLN A 579 -3.09 6.19 16.21
N VAL A 580 -1.83 5.86 16.43
CA VAL A 580 -0.80 5.98 15.39
C VAL A 580 -1.12 4.98 14.29
N VAL A 581 -1.13 3.67 14.55
CA VAL A 581 -1.24 2.58 13.55
C VAL A 581 -2.68 2.24 13.14
N GLY A 582 -3.68 3.03 13.54
CA GLY A 582 -5.08 2.80 13.18
C GLY A 582 -5.37 2.95 11.69
N ASP A 583 -6.58 3.38 11.33
CA ASP A 583 -6.98 3.56 9.92
C ASP A 583 -6.05 4.52 9.12
N ALA A 584 -5.21 5.30 9.82
CA ALA A 584 -4.23 6.22 9.24
C ALA A 584 -3.03 5.54 8.53
N TRP A 585 -2.71 4.28 8.80
CA TRP A 585 -1.57 3.55 8.18
C TRP A 585 -2.03 2.50 7.16
N ARG A 586 -3.12 2.83 6.48
CA ARG A 586 -3.51 2.19 5.23
C ARG A 586 -2.80 2.91 4.11
N PHE A 587 -1.86 2.22 3.47
CA PHE A 587 -1.13 2.74 2.33
C PHE A 587 -1.84 2.24 1.09
N PRO A 588 -2.74 3.03 0.46
CA PRO A 588 -3.28 2.68 -0.84
C PRO A 588 -2.11 2.62 -1.80
N ILE A 589 -1.47 1.45 -1.93
CA ILE A 589 -0.50 1.21 -2.97
C ILE A 589 -1.33 1.03 -4.24
N ASP A 590 -1.82 2.15 -4.74
CA ASP A 590 -2.50 2.22 -6.01
C ASP A 590 -1.44 2.22 -7.11
N ILE A 591 -0.81 1.05 -7.27
CA ILE A 591 0.09 0.80 -8.40
C ILE A 591 -0.71 0.68 -9.71
N SER A 592 -2.06 0.71 -9.67
CA SER A 592 -2.85 0.80 -10.90
C SER A 592 -2.65 2.14 -11.62
N SER A 593 -2.17 3.17 -10.92
CA SER A 593 -1.69 4.41 -11.56
C SER A 593 -0.51 4.21 -12.52
N VAL A 594 0.19 3.06 -12.50
CA VAL A 594 1.17 2.70 -13.54
C VAL A 594 0.49 2.41 -14.89
N ALA A 595 -0.80 2.06 -14.90
CA ALA A 595 -1.59 1.93 -16.14
C ALA A 595 -1.74 3.25 -16.91
N ASP A 596 -1.44 4.40 -16.29
CA ASP A 596 -1.40 5.71 -16.95
C ASP A 596 -0.17 5.89 -17.86
N LEU A 597 0.74 4.90 -17.95
CA LEU A 597 1.80 4.82 -18.98
C LEU A 597 1.25 4.61 -20.41
N GLY A 598 -0.08 4.59 -20.59
CA GLY A 598 -0.71 4.22 -21.86
C GLY A 598 -0.76 2.71 -22.10
N LEU A 599 -0.11 1.94 -21.22
CA LEU A 599 -0.12 0.49 -21.23
C LEU A 599 -1.25 -0.04 -20.33
N PRO A 600 -2.13 -0.93 -20.81
CA PRO A 600 -3.22 -1.54 -20.04
C PRO A 600 -2.66 -2.62 -19.08
N LEU A 601 -1.80 -2.19 -18.16
CA LEU A 601 -1.07 -3.07 -17.25
C LEU A 601 -1.46 -2.78 -15.81
N SER A 602 -1.86 -3.84 -15.10
CA SER A 602 -1.99 -3.81 -13.66
C SER A 602 -0.71 -4.34 -13.01
N VAL A 603 -0.26 -3.71 -11.92
CA VAL A 603 0.86 -4.21 -11.13
C VAL A 603 0.32 -4.92 -9.89
N GLN A 604 0.68 -6.18 -9.73
CA GLN A 604 0.28 -7.00 -8.58
C GLN A 604 1.48 -7.22 -7.66
N LEU A 605 1.32 -6.93 -6.37
CA LEU A 605 2.31 -7.34 -5.37
C LEU A 605 2.30 -8.87 -5.25
N SER A 606 3.45 -9.49 -5.54
CA SER A 606 3.66 -10.93 -5.44
C SER A 606 4.08 -11.34 -4.03
N ALA A 607 4.98 -10.60 -3.40
CA ALA A 607 5.48 -10.92 -2.07
C ALA A 607 6.08 -9.69 -1.35
N LEU A 608 6.05 -9.75 -0.02
CA LEU A 608 6.79 -8.85 0.85
C LEU A 608 7.52 -9.69 1.91
N ARG A 609 8.83 -9.58 2.00
CA ARG A 609 9.62 -10.39 2.95
C ARG A 609 10.95 -9.74 3.30
N ARG A 610 11.66 -10.31 4.27
CA ARG A 610 13.08 -10.02 4.48
C ARG A 610 13.95 -10.85 3.55
N ASP A 611 14.81 -10.17 2.82
CA ASP A 611 15.94 -10.77 2.12
C ASP A 611 17.25 -10.49 2.84
N VAL A 612 18.26 -11.31 2.55
CA VAL A 612 19.57 -11.21 3.16
C VAL A 612 20.62 -11.17 2.06
N GLY A 613 21.38 -10.07 2.02
CA GLY A 613 22.49 -9.88 1.12
C GLY A 613 23.68 -10.80 1.44
N PRO A 614 24.67 -10.90 0.56
CA PRO A 614 25.80 -11.83 0.70
C PRO A 614 26.69 -11.57 1.93
N THR A 615 26.64 -10.38 2.53
CA THR A 615 27.36 -10.03 3.77
C THR A 615 26.55 -10.25 5.03
N GLY A 616 25.30 -10.72 4.93
CA GLY A 616 24.36 -10.83 6.04
C GLY A 616 23.53 -9.55 6.29
N ALA A 617 23.75 -8.49 5.52
CA ALA A 617 22.91 -7.29 5.55
C ALA A 617 21.46 -7.64 5.19
N ARG A 618 20.49 -7.06 5.89
CA ARG A 618 19.07 -7.38 5.74
C ARG A 618 18.36 -6.30 4.94
N TYR A 619 17.42 -6.74 4.11
CA TYR A 619 16.62 -5.88 3.23
C TYR A 619 15.15 -6.23 3.37
N LEU A 620 14.29 -5.23 3.33
CA LEU A 620 12.87 -5.40 3.09
C LEU A 620 12.68 -5.49 1.57
N GLY A 621 12.36 -6.67 1.09
CA GLY A 621 12.11 -6.97 -0.33
C GLY A 621 10.63 -6.91 -0.65
N ILE A 622 10.29 -6.08 -1.63
CA ILE A 622 8.95 -5.87 -2.19
C ILE A 622 9.00 -6.39 -3.62
N TYR A 623 8.17 -7.37 -3.97
CA TYR A 623 8.18 -8.02 -5.28
C TYR A 623 6.85 -7.83 -5.97
N ALA A 624 6.87 -7.44 -7.24
CA ALA A 624 5.67 -7.21 -8.03
C ALA A 624 5.76 -7.81 -9.43
N GLY A 625 4.62 -8.27 -9.94
CA GLY A 625 4.41 -8.71 -11.31
C GLY A 625 3.53 -7.72 -12.07
N PHE A 626 3.72 -7.65 -13.38
CA PHE A 626 2.81 -6.99 -14.31
C PHE A 626 1.83 -8.01 -14.83
N CYS A 627 0.60 -7.56 -15.03
CA CYS A 627 -0.52 -8.37 -15.46
C CYS A 627 -1.34 -7.57 -16.46
N ASP A 628 -1.63 -8.15 -17.61
CA ASP A 628 -2.53 -7.55 -18.59
C ASP A 628 -4.01 -7.76 -18.22
N ASP A 629 -4.92 -7.05 -18.89
CA ASP A 629 -6.36 -7.15 -18.65
C ASP A 629 -6.90 -8.58 -18.79
N SER A 630 -6.35 -9.39 -19.70
CA SER A 630 -6.78 -10.77 -19.91
C SER A 630 -6.34 -11.69 -18.77
N GLU A 631 -5.10 -11.51 -18.28
CA GLU A 631 -4.55 -12.21 -17.13
C GLU A 631 -5.27 -11.84 -15.83
N VAL A 632 -5.69 -10.58 -15.71
CA VAL A 632 -6.49 -10.11 -14.57
C VAL A 632 -7.88 -10.76 -14.56
N GLN A 633 -8.46 -11.06 -15.72
CA GLN A 633 -9.76 -11.70 -15.84
C GLN A 633 -9.70 -13.23 -15.84
N ASP A 634 -8.53 -13.86 -16.00
CA ASP A 634 -8.39 -15.32 -16.04
C ASP A 634 -8.37 -15.94 -14.62
N PRO A 635 -9.43 -16.66 -14.19
CA PRO A 635 -9.48 -17.28 -12.87
C PRO A 635 -8.41 -18.35 -12.64
N ASN A 636 -7.75 -18.85 -13.69
CA ASN A 636 -6.66 -19.82 -13.58
C ASN A 636 -5.30 -19.14 -13.33
N ASN A 637 -5.17 -17.84 -13.59
CA ASN A 637 -3.96 -17.09 -13.32
C ASN A 637 -3.94 -16.64 -11.85
N LEU A 638 -3.53 -17.55 -10.95
CA LEU A 638 -3.48 -17.29 -9.50
C LEU A 638 -2.58 -16.10 -9.10
N ARG A 639 -1.72 -15.61 -10.00
CA ARG A 639 -0.87 -14.43 -9.78
C ARG A 639 -1.61 -13.14 -10.10
N CYS A 640 -2.28 -13.10 -11.26
CA CYS A 640 -2.85 -11.88 -11.82
C CYS A 640 -4.35 -11.72 -11.59
N TYR A 641 -5.08 -12.82 -11.39
CA TYR A 641 -6.53 -12.80 -11.33
C TYR A 641 -7.05 -11.85 -10.25
N GLN A 642 -7.81 -10.84 -10.69
CA GLN A 642 -8.66 -10.04 -9.83
C GLN A 642 -10.12 -10.41 -10.13
N PRO A 643 -10.82 -11.10 -9.21
CA PRO A 643 -12.21 -11.38 -9.41
C PRO A 643 -12.93 -10.04 -9.49
N PRO A 644 -13.91 -9.89 -10.41
CA PRO A 644 -14.71 -8.69 -10.49
C PRO A 644 -15.26 -8.40 -9.09
N ALA A 645 -15.08 -7.16 -8.60
CA ALA A 645 -15.35 -6.73 -7.23
C ALA A 645 -16.61 -7.42 -6.69
N ALA A 646 -16.41 -8.56 -6.03
CA ALA A 646 -17.52 -9.38 -5.63
C ALA A 646 -18.23 -8.57 -4.56
N SER A 647 -19.56 -8.46 -4.63
CA SER A 647 -20.32 -7.98 -3.48
C SER A 647 -19.82 -8.79 -2.28
N PRO A 648 -19.27 -8.13 -1.23
CA PRO A 648 -18.53 -8.80 -0.17
C PRO A 648 -19.34 -10.02 0.24
N ARG A 649 -18.81 -11.22 -0.07
CA ARG A 649 -19.54 -12.44 0.21
C ARG A 649 -19.66 -12.46 1.72
N SER A 650 -20.89 -12.29 2.20
CA SER A 650 -21.24 -12.50 3.59
C SER A 650 -21.12 -13.99 3.88
N THR A 651 -19.89 -14.51 3.95
CA THR A 651 -19.60 -15.62 4.85
C THR A 651 -19.61 -15.00 6.24
N ALA A 652 -20.83 -14.74 6.73
CA ALA A 652 -21.05 -14.32 8.11
C ALA A 652 -20.69 -15.51 8.99
N LEU A 653 -19.40 -15.62 9.31
CA LEU A 653 -18.95 -16.48 10.39
C LEU A 653 -19.46 -15.83 11.67
N ALA A 654 -20.40 -16.48 12.35
CA ALA A 654 -20.90 -15.96 13.61
C ALA A 654 -19.79 -16.04 14.64
N VAL A 655 -19.57 -14.94 15.35
CA VAL A 655 -18.56 -14.82 16.40
C VAL A 655 -19.29 -14.61 17.72
N HIS A 656 -18.90 -15.36 18.74
CA HIS A 656 -19.47 -15.24 20.07
C HIS A 656 -18.41 -15.43 21.14
N LEU A 657 -18.63 -14.84 22.32
CA LEU A 657 -17.78 -15.09 23.49
C LEU A 657 -17.91 -16.56 23.89
N TRP A 658 -16.80 -17.28 23.94
CA TRP A 658 -16.79 -18.71 24.25
C TRP A 658 -16.99 -18.97 25.74
N ASP A 659 -16.23 -18.25 26.57
CA ASP A 659 -16.19 -18.44 28.01
C ASP A 659 -15.92 -17.10 28.72
N GLU A 660 -16.87 -16.65 29.53
CA GLU A 660 -16.72 -15.44 30.35
C GLU A 660 -15.57 -15.57 31.37
N ALA A 661 -15.25 -16.80 31.82
CA ALA A 661 -14.12 -17.00 32.72
C ALA A 661 -12.78 -16.62 32.07
N SER A 662 -12.69 -16.58 30.74
CA SER A 662 -11.48 -16.12 30.04
C SER A 662 -11.17 -14.64 30.26
N LEU A 663 -12.17 -13.83 30.61
CA LEU A 663 -12.04 -12.39 30.89
C LEU A 663 -11.36 -12.11 32.23
N TYR A 664 -11.13 -13.15 33.05
CA TYR A 664 -10.77 -13.01 34.44
C TYR A 664 -9.60 -13.91 34.83
N VAL A 665 -8.75 -13.41 35.71
CA VAL A 665 -7.74 -14.19 36.45
C VAL A 665 -8.02 -14.08 37.95
N PRO A 666 -7.66 -15.09 38.77
CA PRO A 666 -7.78 -14.98 40.22
C PRO A 666 -7.09 -13.73 40.74
N ALA A 667 -7.80 -12.91 41.52
CA ALA A 667 -7.24 -11.69 42.07
C ALA A 667 -6.10 -12.02 43.06
N ASP A 668 -4.94 -11.36 42.91
CA ASP A 668 -3.88 -11.42 43.92
C ASP A 668 -4.40 -10.73 45.20
N PRO A 669 -4.58 -11.45 46.33
CA PRO A 669 -5.10 -10.86 47.56
C PRO A 669 -4.16 -9.81 48.17
N ALA A 670 -2.89 -9.75 47.72
CA ALA A 670 -1.97 -8.67 48.10
C ALA A 670 -2.26 -7.35 47.36
N ARG A 671 -2.90 -7.42 46.18
CA ARG A 671 -3.21 -6.27 45.32
C ARG A 671 -4.66 -5.82 45.45
N PHE A 672 -5.57 -6.76 45.63
CA PHE A 672 -7.00 -6.51 45.70
C PHE A 672 -7.57 -7.03 47.02
N ALA A 673 -8.36 -6.20 47.71
CA ALA A 673 -9.07 -6.66 48.89
C ALA A 673 -10.09 -7.75 48.48
N PRO A 674 -9.99 -8.99 49.01
CA PRO A 674 -10.89 -10.08 48.62
C PRO A 674 -12.35 -9.83 49.03
N SER A 675 -12.58 -8.85 49.91
CA SER A 675 -13.90 -8.34 50.27
C SER A 675 -14.52 -7.42 49.21
N ARG A 676 -13.94 -7.28 48.03
CA ARG A 676 -14.55 -6.48 46.96
C ARG A 676 -14.31 -7.07 45.57
N PHE A 677 -13.17 -7.74 45.38
CA PHE A 677 -12.78 -8.33 44.10
C PHE A 677 -12.55 -9.82 44.26
N MET A 678 -13.24 -10.65 43.49
CA MET A 678 -12.96 -12.09 43.40
C MET A 678 -12.00 -12.42 42.25
N ALA A 679 -11.95 -11.56 41.23
CA ALA A 679 -11.08 -11.72 40.08
C ALA A 679 -10.56 -10.35 39.61
N ALA A 680 -9.42 -10.38 38.92
CA ALA A 680 -8.91 -9.25 38.16
C ALA A 680 -9.18 -9.47 36.67
N PRO A 681 -9.44 -8.42 35.88
CA PRO A 681 -9.47 -8.52 34.43
C PRO A 681 -8.18 -9.17 33.89
N SER A 682 -8.33 -10.14 33.00
CA SER A 682 -7.19 -10.88 32.43
C SER A 682 -6.49 -10.13 31.30
N GLY A 683 -7.15 -9.14 30.70
CA GLY A 683 -6.71 -8.54 29.43
C GLY A 683 -6.92 -9.47 28.23
N ARG A 684 -7.69 -10.54 28.40
CA ARG A 684 -7.88 -11.62 27.43
C ARG A 684 -9.37 -11.91 27.22
N ALA A 685 -9.76 -12.25 26.00
CA ALA A 685 -11.08 -12.82 25.69
C ALA A 685 -10.91 -14.01 24.73
N LEU A 686 -11.57 -15.13 25.02
CA LEU A 686 -11.68 -16.26 24.10
C LEU A 686 -12.97 -16.14 23.30
N LEU A 687 -12.84 -15.96 21.98
CA LEU A 687 -13.97 -15.91 21.06
C LEU A 687 -14.05 -17.21 20.28
N ARG A 688 -15.26 -17.74 20.13
CA ARG A 688 -15.54 -18.83 19.19
C ARG A 688 -16.00 -18.25 17.87
N VAL A 689 -15.44 -18.77 16.78
CA VAL A 689 -15.89 -18.50 15.43
C VAL A 689 -16.50 -19.77 14.86
N ASP A 690 -17.75 -19.68 14.41
CA ASP A 690 -18.43 -20.81 13.80
C ASP A 690 -17.77 -21.18 12.46
N ALA A 691 -17.67 -22.49 12.19
CA ALA A 691 -17.08 -22.99 10.94
C ALA A 691 -17.79 -22.42 9.71
N GLY A 692 -16.99 -22.00 8.71
CA GLY A 692 -17.49 -21.62 7.41
C GLY A 692 -17.94 -22.84 6.57
N PRO A 693 -18.34 -22.60 5.31
CA PRO A 693 -18.57 -23.69 4.35
C PRO A 693 -17.29 -24.49 4.04
N GLU A 694 -16.12 -23.86 4.19
CA GLU A 694 -14.81 -24.52 4.09
C GLU A 694 -14.37 -25.11 5.43
N ARG A 695 -13.28 -25.88 5.43
CA ARG A 695 -12.69 -26.41 6.68
C ARG A 695 -12.28 -25.27 7.62
N GLU A 696 -12.41 -25.46 8.94
CA GLU A 696 -12.10 -24.42 9.94
C GLU A 696 -10.67 -23.87 9.81
N ASP A 697 -9.70 -24.72 9.44
CA ASP A 697 -8.30 -24.37 9.21
C ASP A 697 -8.04 -23.57 7.92
N ALA A 698 -9.05 -23.42 7.05
CA ALA A 698 -8.95 -22.62 5.85
C ALA A 698 -9.06 -21.11 6.11
N TYR A 699 -9.60 -20.71 7.27
CA TYR A 699 -9.83 -19.32 7.62
C TYR A 699 -8.75 -18.76 8.55
N VAL A 700 -8.42 -17.50 8.32
CA VAL A 700 -7.64 -16.68 9.25
C VAL A 700 -8.46 -15.47 9.68
N HIS A 701 -8.21 -15.03 10.90
CA HIS A 701 -9.03 -14.03 11.56
C HIS A 701 -8.18 -12.88 12.08
N GLN A 702 -8.73 -11.68 11.92
CA GLN A 702 -8.20 -10.43 12.42
C GLN A 702 -9.22 -9.85 13.41
N PHE A 703 -8.75 -9.17 14.43
CA PHE A 703 -9.63 -8.57 15.45
C PHE A 703 -9.11 -7.20 15.89
N ARG A 704 -10.02 -6.39 16.43
CA ARG A 704 -9.67 -5.15 17.15
C ARG A 704 -10.60 -4.94 18.33
N VAL A 705 -10.10 -4.27 19.37
CA VAL A 705 -10.85 -4.01 20.62
C VAL A 705 -11.17 -2.53 20.74
N ASP A 706 -12.44 -2.20 20.96
CA ASP A 706 -12.95 -0.84 21.13
C ASP A 706 -12.49 0.13 20.03
N GLY A 707 -12.54 -0.32 18.77
CA GLY A 707 -12.11 0.48 17.61
C GLY A 707 -10.60 0.77 17.54
N GLY A 708 -9.76 0.01 18.25
CA GLY A 708 -8.29 0.09 18.16
C GLY A 708 -7.74 -0.39 16.82
N ALA A 709 -6.41 -0.53 16.74
CA ALA A 709 -5.76 -1.09 15.55
C ALA A 709 -6.16 -2.55 15.34
N TRP A 710 -6.19 -2.97 14.08
CA TRP A 710 -6.36 -4.37 13.74
C TRP A 710 -5.09 -5.17 14.05
N SER A 711 -5.28 -6.38 14.58
CA SER A 711 -4.22 -7.37 14.75
C SER A 711 -3.74 -7.95 13.41
N THR A 712 -2.83 -8.91 13.41
CA THR A 712 -2.60 -9.77 12.23
C THR A 712 -3.67 -10.83 12.05
N TYR A 713 -3.78 -11.30 10.81
CA TYR A 713 -4.54 -12.51 10.54
C TYR A 713 -3.85 -13.72 11.16
N ARG A 714 -4.61 -14.48 11.95
CA ARG A 714 -4.14 -15.72 12.57
C ARG A 714 -5.22 -16.82 12.51
N PRO A 715 -4.83 -18.10 12.43
CA PRO A 715 -5.80 -19.19 12.45
C PRO A 715 -6.51 -19.26 13.80
N ALA A 716 -7.74 -19.78 13.81
CA ALA A 716 -8.45 -20.12 15.03
C ALA A 716 -8.12 -21.57 15.42
N ALA A 717 -7.39 -21.78 16.52
CA ALA A 717 -7.09 -23.11 17.02
C ALA A 717 -8.37 -23.74 17.58
N ASP A 718 -8.82 -24.86 17.01
CA ASP A 718 -10.09 -25.52 17.37
C ASP A 718 -11.32 -24.58 17.32
N GLY A 719 -11.32 -23.63 16.37
CA GLY A 719 -12.38 -22.63 16.22
C GLY A 719 -12.37 -21.52 17.29
N LEU A 720 -11.30 -21.41 18.09
CA LEU A 720 -11.13 -20.40 19.11
C LEU A 720 -10.06 -19.36 18.73
N ILE A 721 -10.37 -18.09 19.00
CA ILE A 721 -9.46 -16.95 18.86
C ILE A 721 -9.19 -16.36 20.23
N GLU A 722 -7.91 -16.25 20.60
CA GLU A 722 -7.48 -15.63 21.86
C GLU A 722 -7.16 -14.14 21.70
N VAL A 723 -8.14 -13.28 21.95
CA VAL A 723 -7.99 -11.82 21.88
C VAL A 723 -7.25 -11.33 23.11
N LEU A 724 -6.04 -10.80 22.92
CA LEU A 724 -5.25 -10.16 23.97
C LEU A 724 -5.23 -8.64 23.71
N SER A 725 -5.64 -7.85 24.69
CA SER A 725 -5.58 -6.38 24.61
C SER A 725 -5.58 -5.77 26.00
N ALA A 726 -4.70 -4.78 26.21
CA ALA A 726 -4.67 -4.01 27.46
C ALA A 726 -5.97 -3.22 27.71
N ARG A 727 -6.78 -2.97 26.67
CA ARG A 727 -8.11 -2.35 26.80
C ARG A 727 -9.06 -3.22 27.62
N LEU A 728 -8.95 -4.53 27.51
CA LEU A 728 -9.76 -5.49 28.28
C LEU A 728 -9.36 -5.55 29.76
N LEU A 729 -8.30 -4.86 30.18
CA LEU A 729 -7.99 -4.67 31.61
C LEU A 729 -8.90 -3.62 32.27
N ARG A 730 -9.56 -2.79 31.46
CA ARG A 730 -10.51 -1.77 31.94
C ARG A 730 -11.81 -2.45 32.35
N VAL A 731 -12.42 -1.95 33.42
CA VAL A 731 -13.79 -2.30 33.78
C VAL A 731 -14.75 -1.55 32.87
N GLY A 732 -15.74 -2.24 32.32
CA GLY A 732 -16.77 -1.63 31.49
C GLY A 732 -17.22 -2.49 30.32
N ARG A 733 -18.02 -1.89 29.45
CA ARG A 733 -18.42 -2.52 28.19
C ARG A 733 -17.27 -2.46 27.19
N HIS A 734 -17.03 -3.59 26.54
CA HIS A 734 -16.08 -3.74 25.46
C HIS A 734 -16.77 -4.25 24.20
N THR A 735 -16.21 -3.89 23.05
CA THR A 735 -16.61 -4.46 21.77
C THR A 735 -15.37 -4.98 21.05
N VAL A 736 -15.41 -6.24 20.65
CA VAL A 736 -14.39 -6.85 19.80
C VAL A 736 -14.98 -7.03 18.41
N ASP A 737 -14.39 -6.34 17.44
CA ASP A 737 -14.69 -6.57 16.03
C ASP A 737 -13.79 -7.69 15.53
N VAL A 738 -14.36 -8.67 14.82
CA VAL A 738 -13.62 -9.77 14.19
C VAL A 738 -13.99 -9.82 12.71
N GLN A 739 -12.98 -9.90 11.86
CA GLN A 739 -13.16 -10.16 10.43
C GLN A 739 -12.30 -11.35 10.03
N SER A 740 -12.75 -12.05 9.00
CA SER A 740 -12.15 -13.31 8.59
C SER A 740 -11.96 -13.34 7.09
N ARG A 741 -10.99 -14.12 6.63
CA ARG A 741 -10.78 -14.41 5.21
C ARG A 741 -10.24 -15.82 5.05
N LEU A 742 -10.34 -16.37 3.85
CA LEU A 742 -9.56 -17.54 3.47
C LEU A 742 -8.07 -17.19 3.51
N TYR A 743 -7.27 -18.11 4.04
CA TYR A 743 -5.82 -17.96 4.07
C TYR A 743 -5.29 -17.69 2.66
N GLY A 744 -4.41 -16.68 2.52
CA GLY A 744 -3.80 -16.32 1.24
C GLY A 744 -4.73 -15.61 0.26
N ASP A 745 -6.03 -15.46 0.55
CA ASP A 745 -6.96 -14.74 -0.31
C ASP A 745 -7.55 -13.51 0.42
N PRO A 746 -6.90 -12.33 0.30
CA PRO A 746 -7.37 -11.11 0.95
C PRO A 746 -8.76 -10.67 0.48
N ARG A 747 -9.20 -11.09 -0.71
CA ARG A 747 -10.46 -10.68 -1.33
C ARG A 747 -11.69 -11.35 -0.68
N THR A 748 -11.45 -12.38 0.12
CA THR A 748 -12.50 -13.11 0.85
C THR A 748 -12.75 -12.55 2.24
N GLN A 749 -12.20 -11.37 2.53
CA GLN A 749 -12.42 -10.65 3.79
C GLN A 749 -13.90 -10.40 4.02
N SER A 750 -14.40 -10.90 5.15
CA SER A 750 -15.76 -10.69 5.62
C SER A 750 -15.94 -9.26 6.13
N LEU A 751 -17.18 -8.80 6.16
CA LEU A 751 -17.51 -7.63 6.98
C LEU A 751 -17.20 -7.92 8.45
N PRO A 752 -16.72 -6.93 9.22
CA PRO A 752 -16.51 -7.08 10.66
C PRO A 752 -17.78 -7.52 11.40
N GLN A 753 -17.65 -8.52 12.26
CA GLN A 753 -18.65 -8.97 13.22
C GLN A 753 -18.27 -8.47 14.60
N SER A 754 -19.19 -7.79 15.29
CA SER A 754 -18.92 -7.20 16.60
C SER A 754 -19.50 -8.07 17.72
N VAL A 755 -18.67 -8.42 18.70
CA VAL A 755 -19.10 -9.05 19.96
C VAL A 755 -18.95 -8.05 21.09
N SER A 756 -20.04 -7.71 21.76
CA SER A 756 -20.00 -6.89 22.97
C SER A 756 -20.12 -7.75 24.22
N PHE A 757 -19.31 -7.44 25.22
CA PHE A 757 -19.40 -8.02 26.56
C PHE A 757 -18.99 -7.00 27.62
N TRP A 758 -19.26 -7.31 28.88
CA TRP A 758 -18.84 -6.51 30.02
C TRP A 758 -17.67 -7.18 30.72
N VAL A 759 -16.64 -6.40 31.05
CA VAL A 759 -15.59 -6.78 31.99
C VAL A 759 -15.94 -6.12 33.31
N ASP A 760 -16.39 -6.94 34.27
CA ASP A 760 -16.76 -6.52 35.61
C ASP A 760 -16.02 -7.33 36.68
N ARG A 761 -15.31 -6.62 37.54
CA ARG A 761 -14.49 -7.21 38.60
C ARG A 761 -15.11 -7.05 39.98
N GLU A 762 -16.06 -6.13 40.13
CA GLU A 762 -16.68 -5.88 41.42
C GLU A 762 -17.80 -6.88 41.61
N ARG A 763 -17.86 -7.49 42.79
CA ARG A 763 -19.05 -8.27 43.14
C ARG A 763 -20.21 -7.32 43.44
N PRO A 764 -21.45 -7.67 43.04
CA PRO A 764 -22.61 -6.89 43.43
C PRO A 764 -22.67 -6.73 44.95
N GLN A 765 -23.00 -5.52 45.41
CA GLN A 765 -23.21 -5.28 46.83
C GLN A 765 -24.69 -5.39 47.13
N VAL A 766 -25.04 -6.38 47.95
CA VAL A 766 -26.41 -6.60 48.37
C VAL A 766 -26.63 -5.89 49.69
N THR A 767 -27.65 -5.05 49.73
CA THR A 767 -28.26 -4.60 50.97
C THR A 767 -29.68 -5.10 51.02
N ALA A 768 -30.10 -5.61 52.17
CA ALA A 768 -31.44 -6.17 52.31
C ALA A 768 -32.03 -5.81 53.68
N TRP A 769 -33.33 -5.51 53.69
CA TRP A 769 -34.09 -5.17 54.89
C TRP A 769 -35.47 -5.81 54.84
N SER A 770 -36.02 -6.15 56.01
CA SER A 770 -37.31 -6.83 56.12
C SER A 770 -38.40 -5.90 56.67
N ASP A 771 -39.62 -6.00 56.12
CA ASP A 771 -40.86 -5.55 56.76
C ASP A 771 -41.66 -6.76 57.28
N SER A 772 -42.95 -6.58 57.63
CA SER A 772 -43.79 -7.66 58.18
C SER A 772 -44.06 -8.80 57.22
N ASP A 773 -44.01 -8.57 55.91
CA ASP A 773 -44.48 -9.52 54.90
C ASP A 773 -43.45 -9.79 53.79
N ALA A 774 -42.42 -8.95 53.65
CA ALA A 774 -41.41 -9.06 52.59
C ALA A 774 -40.00 -8.63 53.03
N VAL A 775 -39.01 -9.13 52.29
CA VAL A 775 -37.62 -8.68 52.34
C VAL A 775 -37.32 -7.89 51.06
N TRP A 776 -37.01 -6.62 51.23
CA TRP A 776 -36.55 -5.76 50.16
C TRP A 776 -35.05 -5.94 49.98
N VAL A 777 -34.65 -6.09 48.72
CA VAL A 777 -33.26 -6.27 48.33
C VAL A 777 -32.92 -5.16 47.36
N GLU A 778 -31.86 -4.42 47.67
CA GLU A 778 -31.23 -3.43 46.82
C GLU A 778 -29.83 -3.93 46.47
N VAL A 779 -29.53 -3.90 45.18
CA VAL A 779 -28.22 -4.29 44.68
C VAL A 779 -27.56 -3.07 44.07
N GLU A 780 -26.39 -2.74 44.59
CA GLU A 780 -25.48 -1.81 43.95
C GLU A 780 -24.53 -2.62 43.07
N GLU A 781 -24.60 -2.37 41.77
CA GLU A 781 -23.80 -3.01 40.74
C GLU A 781 -23.20 -1.92 39.85
N LEU A 782 -21.90 -2.02 39.58
CA LEU A 782 -21.15 -1.07 38.78
C LEU A 782 -21.39 -1.29 37.28
N GLY A 783 -21.51 -2.55 36.85
CA GLY A 783 -21.63 -2.91 35.44
C GLY A 783 -23.06 -2.91 34.92
N SER A 784 -23.73 -4.05 35.06
CA SER A 784 -25.03 -4.33 34.45
C SER A 784 -26.09 -4.60 35.53
N PRO A 785 -26.57 -3.56 36.24
CA PRO A 785 -27.53 -3.72 37.34
C PRO A 785 -28.81 -4.45 36.90
N GLU A 786 -29.23 -4.27 35.66
CA GLU A 786 -30.39 -4.96 35.07
C GLU A 786 -30.19 -6.47 34.84
N ALA A 787 -28.95 -6.93 34.80
CA ALA A 787 -28.60 -8.33 34.56
C ALA A 787 -28.33 -9.11 35.86
N VAL A 788 -28.38 -8.44 37.01
CA VAL A 788 -28.21 -9.07 38.31
C VAL A 788 -29.36 -10.02 38.63
N GLN A 789 -29.02 -11.28 38.91
CA GLN A 789 -29.93 -12.29 39.41
C GLN A 789 -29.86 -12.37 40.92
N LEU A 790 -30.99 -12.18 41.59
CA LEU A 790 -31.11 -12.43 43.02
C LEU A 790 -31.41 -13.91 43.27
N TRP A 791 -30.70 -14.49 44.23
CA TRP A 791 -30.92 -15.82 44.73
C TRP A 791 -31.19 -15.74 46.23
N ALA A 792 -32.15 -16.51 46.71
CA ALA A 792 -32.40 -16.65 48.13
C ALA A 792 -32.50 -18.12 48.52
N ARG A 793 -32.14 -18.42 49.77
CA ARG A 793 -32.48 -19.67 50.42
C ARG A 793 -33.03 -19.41 51.81
N HIS A 794 -34.10 -20.14 52.15
CA HIS A 794 -34.67 -20.12 53.49
C HIS A 794 -34.04 -21.23 54.33
N ASN A 795 -33.42 -20.88 55.46
CA ASN A 795 -32.62 -21.79 56.27
C ASN A 795 -31.56 -22.53 55.42
N GLN A 796 -31.52 -23.86 55.49
CA GLN A 796 -30.59 -24.71 54.72
C GLN A 796 -31.21 -25.26 53.42
N ALA A 797 -32.26 -24.62 52.90
CA ALA A 797 -32.84 -25.00 51.61
C ALA A 797 -31.85 -24.76 50.45
N ALA A 798 -32.18 -25.32 49.27
CA ALA A 798 -31.45 -25.00 48.04
C ALA A 798 -31.66 -23.52 47.65
N TRP A 799 -30.65 -22.92 47.02
CA TRP A 799 -30.76 -21.59 46.44
C TRP A 799 -31.81 -21.57 45.32
N GLN A 800 -32.69 -20.57 45.34
CA GLN A 800 -33.71 -20.34 44.33
C GLN A 800 -33.62 -18.92 43.80
N PRO A 801 -33.84 -18.69 42.50
CA PRO A 801 -33.93 -17.34 41.95
C PRO A 801 -35.16 -16.64 42.52
N VAL A 802 -35.01 -15.37 42.89
CA VAL A 802 -36.07 -14.53 43.47
C VAL A 802 -36.09 -13.15 42.83
N MET A 803 -37.19 -12.41 43.03
CA MET A 803 -37.31 -11.00 42.68
C MET A 803 -37.40 -10.18 43.97
N SER A 804 -36.94 -8.92 43.93
CA SER A 804 -37.17 -7.97 45.01
C SER A 804 -38.55 -7.30 44.85
N PRO A 805 -39.39 -7.22 45.89
CA PRO A 805 -39.18 -7.77 47.23
C PRO A 805 -39.49 -9.28 47.31
N VAL A 806 -38.77 -9.99 48.19
CA VAL A 806 -38.94 -11.43 48.45
C VAL A 806 -40.03 -11.64 49.50
N GLY A 807 -41.14 -12.31 49.14
CA GLY A 807 -42.22 -12.58 50.10
C GLY A 807 -41.79 -13.53 51.21
N VAL A 808 -41.97 -13.12 52.47
CA VAL A 808 -41.56 -13.91 53.65
C VAL A 808 -42.73 -14.27 54.59
N GLN A 809 -43.96 -14.02 54.17
CA GLN A 809 -45.14 -14.29 54.99
C GLN A 809 -45.22 -15.77 55.38
N GLY A 810 -45.26 -16.03 56.69
CA GLY A 810 -45.31 -17.39 57.25
C GLY A 810 -43.96 -18.12 57.29
N LEU A 811 -42.86 -17.49 56.89
CA LEU A 811 -41.51 -18.02 57.04
C LEU A 811 -40.94 -17.64 58.42
N ALA A 812 -40.22 -18.57 59.04
CA ALA A 812 -39.47 -18.35 60.29
C ALA A 812 -38.04 -18.87 60.16
N GLY A 813 -37.10 -18.30 60.91
CA GLY A 813 -35.67 -18.62 60.81
C GLY A 813 -34.92 -17.57 59.99
N SER A 814 -33.89 -17.97 59.24
CA SER A 814 -33.09 -17.01 58.45
C SER A 814 -33.32 -17.11 56.95
N LEU A 815 -33.43 -15.96 56.29
CA LEU A 815 -33.35 -15.84 54.84
C LEU A 815 -31.94 -15.41 54.47
N GLU A 816 -31.26 -16.18 53.63
CA GLU A 816 -29.97 -15.81 53.05
C GLU A 816 -30.20 -15.38 51.60
N ILE A 817 -29.60 -14.25 51.22
CA ILE A 817 -29.73 -13.64 49.91
C ILE A 817 -28.35 -13.43 49.33
N LEU A 818 -28.17 -13.74 48.05
CA LEU A 818 -27.01 -13.35 47.27
C LEU A 818 -27.47 -12.76 45.94
N ALA A 819 -26.68 -11.85 45.39
CA ALA A 819 -26.80 -11.38 44.03
C ALA A 819 -25.70 -12.02 43.19
N ARG A 820 -26.02 -12.31 41.92
CA ARG A 820 -25.05 -12.73 40.92
C ARG A 820 -25.19 -11.83 39.69
N ASP A 821 -24.12 -11.18 39.29
CA ASP A 821 -24.11 -10.31 38.10
C ASP A 821 -24.02 -11.13 36.80
N ALA A 822 -24.01 -10.41 35.66
CA ALA A 822 -23.82 -11.03 34.35
C ALA A 822 -22.43 -11.68 34.18
N ALA A 823 -21.42 -11.19 34.89
CA ALA A 823 -20.06 -11.71 34.85
C ALA A 823 -19.86 -12.97 35.73
N GLY A 824 -20.91 -13.40 36.45
CA GLY A 824 -20.89 -14.55 37.35
C GLY A 824 -20.33 -14.26 38.74
N ASN A 825 -19.91 -13.02 39.04
CA ASN A 825 -19.50 -12.59 40.37
C ASN A 825 -20.68 -12.71 41.34
N SER A 826 -20.41 -13.18 42.55
CA SER A 826 -21.43 -13.33 43.58
C SER A 826 -21.17 -12.38 44.73
N SER A 827 -22.23 -11.72 45.20
CA SER A 827 -22.17 -10.88 46.39
C SER A 827 -21.77 -11.67 47.64
N GLU A 828 -21.47 -10.96 48.73
CA GLU A 828 -21.57 -11.60 50.04
C GLU A 828 -22.99 -12.07 50.30
N ILE A 829 -23.11 -13.18 51.03
CA ILE A 829 -24.41 -13.67 51.46
C ILE A 829 -24.91 -12.76 52.58
N VAL A 830 -26.00 -12.04 52.30
CA VAL A 830 -26.71 -11.24 53.29
C VAL A 830 -27.69 -12.15 54.01
N ARG A 831 -27.56 -12.25 55.33
CA ARG A 831 -28.43 -13.07 56.17
C ARG A 831 -29.37 -12.20 56.99
N ILE A 832 -30.67 -12.38 56.77
CA ILE A 832 -31.74 -11.74 57.54
C ILE A 832 -32.37 -12.75 58.48
N ASP A 833 -32.51 -12.40 59.76
CA ASP A 833 -33.28 -13.17 60.73
C ASP A 833 -34.75 -12.73 60.70
N LEU A 834 -35.63 -13.62 60.21
CA LEU A 834 -37.08 -13.38 60.10
C LEU A 834 -37.80 -13.50 61.45
N THR A 835 -37.11 -13.94 62.52
CA THR A 835 -37.68 -14.03 63.88
C THR A 835 -37.39 -12.80 64.74
N ALA A 836 -36.44 -11.96 64.31
CA ALA A 836 -36.18 -10.69 64.97
C ALA A 836 -37.38 -9.74 64.72
N PRO A 837 -37.89 -9.03 65.74
CA PRO A 837 -38.94 -8.03 65.53
C PRO A 837 -38.44 -7.02 64.51
N ALA A 838 -39.22 -6.80 63.44
CA ALA A 838 -38.85 -5.97 62.29
C ALA A 838 -38.29 -4.62 62.75
N ALA A 839 -36.97 -4.53 62.84
CA ALA A 839 -36.29 -3.26 62.99
C ALA A 839 -36.36 -2.64 61.61
N VAL A 840 -37.36 -1.79 61.39
CA VAL A 840 -37.46 -0.93 60.21
C VAL A 840 -36.29 0.06 60.28
N LEU A 841 -35.10 -0.42 59.96
CA LEU A 841 -33.95 0.38 59.65
C LEU A 841 -33.75 0.25 58.16
N ARG A 842 -34.65 0.90 57.41
CA ARG A 842 -34.24 1.44 56.11
C ARG A 842 -32.97 2.25 56.45
N PRO A 843 -31.80 1.95 55.85
CA PRO A 843 -30.63 2.80 56.03
C PRO A 843 -31.12 4.23 55.85
N ALA A 844 -30.98 5.06 56.90
CA ALA A 844 -31.62 6.38 56.93
C ALA A 844 -31.33 7.04 55.60
N ASP A 845 -32.38 7.28 54.78
CA ASP A 845 -32.29 7.67 53.37
C ASP A 845 -31.05 8.55 53.23
N SER A 846 -29.93 7.94 52.82
CA SER A 846 -28.71 8.70 52.63
C SER A 846 -29.12 9.60 51.49
N GLU A 847 -29.34 10.89 51.80
CA GLU A 847 -29.83 11.87 50.83
C GLU A 847 -29.20 11.51 49.50
N PRO A 848 -29.99 11.23 48.45
CA PRO A 848 -29.46 10.71 47.20
C PRO A 848 -28.26 11.58 46.89
N ARG A 849 -27.04 11.00 46.98
CA ARG A 849 -25.85 11.70 46.53
C ARG A 849 -26.25 12.09 45.12
N ALA A 850 -26.37 13.39 44.89
CA ALA A 850 -26.78 13.93 43.61
C ALA A 850 -25.67 13.57 42.62
N GLY A 851 -25.64 12.31 42.18
CA GLY A 851 -24.97 11.86 40.99
C GLY A 851 -25.55 12.71 39.89
N CYS A 852 -24.66 13.42 39.21
CA CYS A 852 -24.92 14.44 38.21
C CYS A 852 -26.00 14.00 37.21
N SER A 853 -27.27 14.26 37.53
CA SER A 853 -28.37 14.11 36.60
C SER A 853 -28.34 15.31 35.66
N SER A 854 -27.98 15.05 34.40
CA SER A 854 -28.30 15.85 33.23
C SER A 854 -28.01 17.36 33.35
N THR A 855 -26.81 17.75 32.93
CA THR A 855 -26.67 19.06 32.25
C THR A 855 -27.71 19.11 31.12
N PRO A 856 -28.46 20.22 30.95
CA PRO A 856 -29.48 20.31 29.91
C PRO A 856 -28.81 20.17 28.54
N HIS A 857 -29.01 19.01 27.90
CA HIS A 857 -28.53 18.67 26.55
C HIS A 857 -29.00 19.66 25.46
N SER A 858 -29.88 20.61 25.78
CA SER A 858 -30.33 21.65 24.87
C SER A 858 -29.25 22.69 24.50
N LEU A 859 -28.24 22.93 25.35
CA LEU A 859 -27.18 23.91 25.06
C LEU A 859 -26.00 23.29 24.28
N LEU A 860 -25.68 22.03 24.55
CA LEU A 860 -24.67 21.28 23.78
C LEU A 860 -25.20 20.88 22.39
N ALA A 861 -26.46 20.46 22.27
CA ALA A 861 -27.09 20.21 20.97
C ALA A 861 -27.24 21.50 20.14
N ALA A 862 -27.47 22.66 20.79
CA ALA A 862 -27.48 23.96 20.11
C ALA A 862 -26.08 24.40 19.65
N LEU A 863 -25.03 24.14 20.43
CA LEU A 863 -23.64 24.43 20.03
C LEU A 863 -23.14 23.48 18.93
N ILE A 864 -23.50 22.19 18.98
CA ILE A 864 -23.20 21.22 17.92
C ILE A 864 -23.98 21.55 16.65
N ALA A 865 -25.26 21.96 16.75
CA ALA A 865 -26.03 22.44 15.60
C ALA A 865 -25.45 23.73 15.00
N VAL A 866 -24.94 24.66 15.83
CA VAL A 866 -24.26 25.88 15.35
C VAL A 866 -22.90 25.56 14.72
N PHE A 867 -22.15 24.58 15.23
CA PHE A 867 -20.90 24.11 14.61
C PHE A 867 -21.13 23.35 13.29
N LEU A 868 -22.17 22.50 13.22
CA LEU A 868 -22.55 21.79 11.99
C LEU A 868 -23.14 22.74 10.93
N LEU A 869 -23.87 23.79 11.34
CA LEU A 869 -24.35 24.84 10.43
C LEU A 869 -23.22 25.79 9.98
N ARG A 870 -22.18 26.02 10.80
CA ARG A 870 -20.96 26.74 10.37
C ARG A 870 -20.12 25.90 9.40
N ARG A 871 -19.93 24.60 9.64
CA ARG A 871 -19.22 23.70 8.72
C ARG A 871 -19.92 23.60 7.35
N ARG A 872 -21.26 23.55 7.31
CA ARG A 872 -22.02 23.59 6.05
C ARG A 872 -21.97 24.92 5.28
N ARG A 873 -21.66 26.04 5.94
CA ARG A 873 -21.47 27.34 5.24
C ARG A 873 -20.07 27.50 4.65
N VAL A 874 -19.05 26.85 5.21
CA VAL A 874 -17.69 26.85 4.63
C VAL A 874 -17.62 25.92 3.41
N ALA A 875 -18.29 24.76 3.45
CA ALA A 875 -18.37 23.84 2.30
C ALA A 875 -19.23 24.35 1.11
N ARG A 876 -20.00 25.44 1.28
CA ARG A 876 -20.75 26.11 0.19
C ARG A 876 -20.09 27.39 -0.33
N ALA A 877 -18.95 27.77 0.24
CA ALA A 877 -18.14 28.88 -0.24
C ALA A 877 -16.90 28.41 -1.05
N GLN A 878 -16.75 27.10 -1.23
CA GLN A 878 -15.67 26.44 -1.98
C GLN A 878 -16.20 25.51 -3.10
N ALA A 879 -17.49 25.57 -3.40
CA ALA A 879 -18.12 25.16 -4.65
C ALA A 879 -18.82 26.39 -5.22
#